data_AF-A0A0L0DH56-F1
#
_entry.id   AF-A0A0L0DH56-F1
#
_cell.length_a   1.000
_cell.length_b   1.000
_cell.length_c   1.000
_cell.angle_alpha   90.00
_cell.angle_beta   90.00
_cell.angle_gamma   90.00
#
_symmetry.space_group_name_H-M   'P 1'
#
loop_
_entity.id
_entity.type
_entity.pdbx_description
1 polymer ?
#
loop_
_entity_poly.entity_id
_entity_poly.type
_entity_poly.pdbx_seq_one_letter_code
_entity_poly.pdbx_strand_id
1 'polypeptide(L)'
;MSLVAIFDPALPESDEWMALVRKLAAMHAAAYSTALPPGLSDAGETALVLRSAASIGLVPVVEAIMHHPKISSDTLALSNCLAWAAEKGHIDIVRLLLADDRVDPSAKANYAITRASHYGHVDTVRLLLTDNRVDPSAKDNCAIRLASFTATPTLSASSSLTIVLIPPPKKQTSLVSFFARAPPCSTPSTAKRKRRTESFPTAAPPPVPDETASSPPPEKRARPLDAPVVEISSSPVAVATPAPGPPPAPADAIDLDATIDLDAVVPTSALPPHDGKEPAIEGDEPQPKLAPQWDLSQPCEAVLMPHSVSNTRASASGPAATQWSVMCRALAPANLPVTPHGFVALLSELRGVDDIDASAWLWFWDESASKDEAHRFFVDTLPRMAALALSLPALFPDPVPLLRRGEPGAVTLTQAQLACAMAVAAFGCWPYRNARRGSSARDLAAFPSFTFMHLYAAVRKPSVAGKFRCLIHYFEEACAAYSPDAPGANVTFARLVAHRETDWDDDETLLEAVTIDADALIEDVASADAGWDFVEVDFANRFVGGGVLGNGCIQEEVRFLIAPELIVSRLLAEALDDDEALLIVGAQRYSAHAGYGASFTFAGGYNDPAPLAANGHRTTAVFSDAAIARELRKASAGFAPHPALDASRPRAVVTGNWGCGAFGGDPELKFVLQWLAASTSGRSMVYCTFGDPAFAAAAAAMVDTVRAAATTVAGLYSLIREFAEVVSPPLSPAGTSKPRKKVPSLFKFLHFALRPPSP
;
A
#
# COMPACT_ATOMS: atom_id res chain seq x y z
N MET A 1 36.41 -34.55 2.93
CA MET A 1 35.59 -33.94 1.86
C MET A 1 35.26 -32.52 2.29
N SER A 2 35.33 -31.54 1.38
CA SER A 2 35.21 -30.12 1.72
C SER A 2 33.76 -29.63 1.57
N LEU A 3 33.40 -28.60 2.36
CA LEU A 3 32.04 -28.10 2.60
C LEU A 3 31.50 -27.19 1.48
N VAL A 4 31.74 -27.54 0.21
CA VAL A 4 31.43 -26.71 -0.99
C VAL A 4 30.41 -27.41 -1.91
N ALA A 5 29.43 -28.12 -1.34
CA ALA A 5 28.44 -28.91 -2.09
C ALA A 5 27.03 -28.93 -1.46
N ILE A 6 26.62 -27.83 -0.79
CA ILE A 6 25.32 -27.74 -0.09
C ILE A 6 24.43 -26.59 -0.65
N PHE A 7 24.86 -25.92 -1.72
CA PHE A 7 24.05 -24.94 -2.45
C PHE A 7 24.04 -25.26 -3.94
N ASP A 8 23.33 -26.31 -4.31
CA ASP A 8 22.80 -26.51 -5.66
C ASP A 8 21.26 -26.60 -5.56
N PRO A 9 20.51 -25.63 -6.11
CA PRO A 9 19.05 -25.67 -6.11
C PRO A 9 18.46 -26.53 -7.25
N ALA A 10 19.28 -27.19 -8.08
CA ALA A 10 18.86 -27.98 -9.23
C ALA A 10 18.79 -29.51 -9.00
N LEU A 11 18.79 -29.98 -7.74
CA LEU A 11 18.47 -31.37 -7.44
C LEU A 11 16.95 -31.58 -7.33
N PRO A 12 16.33 -32.49 -8.11
CA PRO A 12 14.95 -32.89 -7.90
C PRO A 12 14.80 -33.59 -6.54
N GLU A 13 13.56 -33.90 -6.12
CA GLU A 13 13.27 -34.72 -4.95
C GLU A 13 13.90 -36.12 -5.08
N SER A 14 15.19 -36.24 -4.75
CA SER A 14 15.92 -37.49 -4.89
C SER A 14 15.66 -38.38 -3.70
N ASP A 15 15.51 -39.68 -3.97
CA ASP A 15 15.31 -40.69 -2.95
C ASP A 15 16.46 -40.72 -1.91
N GLU A 16 17.63 -40.15 -2.22
CA GLU A 16 18.79 -40.10 -1.32
C GLU A 16 18.60 -39.16 -0.12
N TRP A 17 18.04 -37.95 -0.31
CA TRP A 17 17.76 -37.04 0.81
C TRP A 17 16.67 -37.61 1.72
N MET A 18 15.60 -38.12 1.12
CA MET A 18 14.53 -38.81 1.84
C MET A 18 14.99 -40.15 2.42
N ALA A 19 16.03 -40.80 1.86
CA ALA A 19 16.65 -41.98 2.46
C ALA A 19 17.52 -41.60 3.66
N LEU A 20 18.25 -40.48 3.64
CA LEU A 20 19.00 -40.00 4.81
C LEU A 20 18.06 -39.67 5.98
N VAL A 21 16.97 -38.96 5.71
CA VAL A 21 15.91 -38.67 6.69
C VAL A 21 15.24 -39.96 7.20
N ARG A 22 14.87 -40.88 6.28
CA ARG A 22 14.32 -42.19 6.67
C ARG A 22 15.31 -43.07 7.44
N LYS A 23 16.61 -42.97 7.18
CA LYS A 23 17.68 -43.70 7.89
C LYS A 23 17.91 -43.16 9.29
N LEU A 24 17.87 -41.84 9.48
CA LEU A 24 17.89 -41.20 10.79
C LEU A 24 16.63 -41.53 11.61
N ALA A 25 15.46 -41.63 10.98
CA ALA A 25 14.22 -42.07 11.63
C ALA A 25 14.23 -43.59 11.95
N ALA A 26 14.70 -44.43 11.04
CA ALA A 26 14.76 -45.89 11.22
C ALA A 26 15.78 -46.34 12.28
N MET A 27 16.81 -45.54 12.58
CA MET A 27 17.72 -45.77 13.69
C MET A 27 17.06 -45.65 15.08
N HIS A 28 15.81 -45.19 15.16
CA HIS A 28 15.14 -44.76 16.39
C HIS A 28 14.12 -45.76 16.98
N ALA A 29 14.34 -47.07 16.79
CA ALA A 29 13.55 -48.12 17.46
C ALA A 29 14.33 -48.92 18.55
N ALA A 30 15.66 -48.75 18.65
CA ALA A 30 16.49 -49.62 19.51
C ALA A 30 17.69 -48.97 20.22
N ALA A 31 18.02 -47.70 19.96
CA ALA A 31 19.35 -47.16 20.29
C ALA A 31 19.37 -45.76 20.92
N TYR A 32 18.52 -45.48 21.91
CA TYR A 32 18.67 -44.30 22.77
C TYR A 32 18.98 -44.66 24.22
N SER A 33 20.26 -44.97 24.44
CA SER A 33 20.94 -44.77 25.70
C SER A 33 22.37 -44.30 25.42
N THR A 34 22.63 -43.01 25.66
CA THR A 34 23.96 -42.37 25.88
C THR A 34 24.91 -41.93 24.73
N ALA A 35 24.58 -41.99 23.43
CA ALA A 35 25.48 -41.39 22.41
C ALA A 35 24.80 -40.79 21.16
N LEU A 36 25.14 -39.54 20.83
CA LEU A 36 24.94 -38.95 19.48
C LEU A 36 25.99 -39.49 18.49
N PRO A 37 25.70 -39.49 17.17
CA PRO A 37 26.68 -39.87 16.16
C PRO A 37 27.92 -38.96 16.17
N PRO A 38 29.14 -39.51 15.99
CA PRO A 38 30.36 -38.71 15.96
C PRO A 38 30.40 -37.85 14.69
N GLY A 39 30.35 -36.53 14.86
CA GLY A 39 30.41 -35.57 13.75
C GLY A 39 29.97 -34.16 14.13
N LEU A 40 28.92 -34.01 14.95
CA LEU A 40 28.40 -32.70 15.36
C LEU A 40 29.37 -31.98 16.32
N SER A 41 30.34 -31.25 15.77
CA SER A 41 31.21 -30.32 16.52
C SER A 41 30.70 -28.88 16.50
N ASP A 42 29.93 -28.51 15.47
CA ASP A 42 29.69 -27.12 15.11
C ASP A 42 28.22 -26.70 15.33
N ALA A 43 28.02 -25.45 15.77
CA ALA A 43 26.69 -24.91 16.09
C ALA A 43 25.76 -24.84 14.86
N GLY A 44 26.32 -24.65 13.66
CA GLY A 44 25.56 -24.59 12.40
C GLY A 44 24.90 -25.93 12.03
N GLU A 45 25.63 -27.03 12.15
CA GLU A 45 25.09 -28.38 11.88
C GLU A 45 23.99 -28.75 12.87
N THR A 46 24.18 -28.37 14.14
CA THR A 46 23.20 -28.56 15.21
C THR A 46 21.88 -27.83 14.91
N ALA A 47 21.94 -26.56 14.50
CA ALA A 47 20.76 -25.78 14.15
C ALA A 47 20.00 -26.38 12.95
N LEU A 48 20.70 -26.99 11.99
CA LEU A 48 20.11 -27.66 10.84
C LEU A 48 19.39 -28.97 11.23
N VAL A 49 19.96 -29.76 12.16
CA VAL A 49 19.31 -30.98 12.67
C VAL A 49 18.06 -30.63 13.49
N LEU A 50 18.14 -29.63 14.37
CA LEU A 50 16.97 -29.11 15.10
C LEU A 50 15.87 -28.61 14.16
N ARG A 51 16.23 -27.85 13.12
CA ARG A 51 15.28 -27.40 12.08
C ARG A 51 14.55 -28.56 11.42
N SER A 52 15.28 -29.59 11.02
CA SER A 52 14.73 -30.74 10.31
C SER A 52 13.82 -31.58 11.22
N ALA A 53 14.26 -31.88 12.45
CA ALA A 53 13.47 -32.60 13.44
C ALA A 53 12.17 -31.85 13.80
N ALA A 54 12.27 -30.53 14.01
CA ALA A 54 11.12 -29.66 14.28
C ALA A 54 10.17 -29.52 13.10
N SER A 55 10.67 -29.54 11.85
CA SER A 55 9.80 -29.48 10.66
C SER A 55 9.05 -30.79 10.42
N ILE A 56 9.64 -31.94 10.78
CA ILE A 56 9.07 -33.27 10.54
C ILE A 56 8.16 -33.73 11.70
N GLY A 57 8.37 -33.24 12.91
CA GLY A 57 7.60 -33.64 14.11
C GLY A 57 8.29 -34.71 14.96
N LEU A 58 9.62 -34.85 14.87
CA LEU A 58 10.38 -35.89 15.59
C LEU A 58 10.67 -35.51 17.05
N VAL A 59 9.65 -35.58 17.91
CA VAL A 59 9.72 -35.24 19.35
C VAL A 59 10.95 -35.86 20.07
N PRO A 60 11.24 -37.18 19.95
CA PRO A 60 12.36 -37.78 20.69
C PRO A 60 13.74 -37.26 20.28
N VAL A 61 13.88 -36.83 19.01
CA VAL A 61 15.13 -36.24 18.50
C VAL A 61 15.32 -34.84 19.07
N VAL A 62 14.25 -34.03 19.13
CA VAL A 62 14.32 -32.69 19.75
C VAL A 62 14.62 -32.81 21.25
N GLU A 63 13.94 -33.71 21.97
CA GLU A 63 14.15 -33.96 23.40
C GLU A 63 15.58 -34.40 23.73
N ALA A 64 16.14 -35.36 22.98
CA ALA A 64 17.50 -35.81 23.19
C ALA A 64 18.55 -34.71 22.89
N ILE A 65 18.27 -33.82 21.94
CA ILE A 65 19.15 -32.70 21.58
C ILE A 65 19.09 -31.60 22.65
N MET A 66 17.91 -31.27 23.20
CA MET A 66 17.76 -30.25 24.26
C MET A 66 18.56 -30.56 25.53
N HIS A 67 18.74 -31.84 25.85
CA HIS A 67 19.49 -32.31 27.02
C HIS A 67 21.00 -32.48 26.76
N HIS A 68 21.49 -32.22 25.53
CA HIS A 68 22.90 -32.46 25.19
C HIS A 68 23.84 -31.32 25.68
N PRO A 69 24.94 -31.62 26.40
CA PRO A 69 25.76 -30.61 27.10
C PRO A 69 26.41 -29.50 26.26
N LYS A 70 26.52 -29.68 24.93
CA LYS A 70 27.03 -28.64 24.00
C LYS A 70 25.95 -27.74 23.41
N ILE A 71 24.70 -28.21 23.43
CA ILE A 71 23.56 -27.61 22.74
C ILE A 71 22.66 -26.89 23.76
N SER A 72 22.73 -27.35 25.01
CA SER A 72 22.11 -26.79 26.20
C SER A 72 22.40 -25.31 26.49
N SER A 73 23.34 -24.69 25.77
CA SER A 73 23.71 -23.28 25.88
C SER A 73 23.27 -22.39 24.70
N ASP A 74 22.79 -22.94 23.58
CA ASP A 74 22.35 -22.16 22.42
C ASP A 74 20.84 -21.86 22.48
N THR A 75 20.50 -20.80 23.21
CA THR A 75 19.13 -20.31 23.37
C THR A 75 18.51 -19.84 22.05
N LEU A 76 19.32 -19.40 21.08
CA LEU A 76 18.84 -18.91 19.79
C LEU A 76 18.43 -20.07 18.86
N ALA A 77 19.20 -21.15 18.83
CA ALA A 77 18.85 -22.37 18.10
C ALA A 77 17.53 -22.98 18.60
N LEU A 78 17.35 -23.07 19.92
CA LEU A 78 16.11 -23.58 20.53
C LEU A 78 14.90 -22.66 20.26
N SER A 79 15.09 -21.34 20.31
CA SER A 79 14.02 -20.38 20.01
C SER A 79 13.64 -20.38 18.51
N ASN A 80 14.59 -20.66 17.60
CA ASN A 80 14.29 -20.91 16.18
C ASN A 80 13.56 -22.25 15.98
N CYS A 81 13.96 -23.30 16.71
CA CYS A 81 13.30 -24.61 16.73
C CYS A 81 11.81 -24.47 17.09
N LEU A 82 11.49 -23.66 18.11
CA LEU A 82 10.11 -23.35 18.50
C LEU A 82 9.32 -22.69 17.36
N ALA A 83 9.91 -21.73 16.65
CA ALA A 83 9.24 -21.05 15.55
C ALA A 83 8.93 -21.98 14.37
N TRP A 84 9.79 -22.96 14.07
CA TRP A 84 9.54 -23.96 13.02
C TRP A 84 8.54 -25.04 13.44
N ALA A 85 8.59 -25.50 14.69
CA ALA A 85 7.55 -26.38 15.24
C ALA A 85 6.18 -25.70 15.22
N ALA A 86 6.13 -24.40 15.55
CA ALA A 86 4.93 -23.58 15.51
C ALA A 86 4.42 -23.32 14.07
N GLU A 87 5.33 -23.17 13.10
CA GLU A 87 5.02 -23.06 11.65
C GLU A 87 4.39 -24.33 11.06
N LYS A 88 4.66 -25.49 11.64
CA LYS A 88 4.14 -26.80 11.18
C LYS A 88 3.03 -27.38 12.06
N GLY A 89 2.68 -26.70 13.16
CA GLY A 89 1.63 -27.14 14.08
C GLY A 89 2.00 -28.33 14.97
N HIS A 90 3.30 -28.64 15.13
CA HIS A 90 3.79 -29.76 15.93
C HIS A 90 3.70 -29.46 17.42
N ILE A 91 2.48 -29.52 17.95
CA ILE A 91 2.12 -29.07 19.31
C ILE A 91 2.93 -29.73 20.42
N ASP A 92 3.34 -30.99 20.27
CA ASP A 92 4.12 -31.70 21.28
C ASP A 92 5.57 -31.19 21.35
N ILE A 93 6.16 -30.80 20.22
CA ILE A 93 7.47 -30.13 20.18
C ILE A 93 7.37 -28.72 20.76
N VAL A 94 6.29 -27.99 20.45
CA VAL A 94 6.03 -26.67 21.03
C VAL A 94 5.87 -26.77 22.55
N ARG A 95 5.16 -27.78 23.06
CA ARG A 95 5.00 -28.04 24.50
C ARG A 95 6.32 -28.39 25.18
N LEU A 96 7.11 -29.26 24.57
CA LEU A 96 8.43 -29.66 25.05
C LEU A 96 9.37 -28.44 25.16
N LEU A 97 9.41 -27.58 24.14
CA LEU A 97 10.26 -26.39 24.11
C LEU A 97 9.78 -25.29 25.07
N LEU A 98 8.47 -25.10 25.26
CA LEU A 98 7.95 -24.12 26.23
C LEU A 98 8.14 -24.56 27.69
N ALA A 99 8.36 -25.85 27.95
CA ALA A 99 8.70 -26.36 29.29
C ALA A 99 10.16 -26.11 29.68
N ASP A 100 10.96 -25.52 28.79
CA ASP A 100 12.39 -25.25 28.99
C ASP A 100 12.64 -23.74 29.12
N ASP A 101 13.04 -23.30 30.32
CA ASP A 101 13.26 -21.89 30.68
C ASP A 101 14.26 -21.16 29.75
N ARG A 102 15.10 -21.91 29.02
CA ARG A 102 16.12 -21.37 28.09
C ARG A 102 15.53 -20.91 26.75
N VAL A 103 14.29 -21.30 26.43
CA VAL A 103 13.61 -20.95 25.19
C VAL A 103 12.90 -19.62 25.35
N ASP A 104 13.12 -18.69 24.42
CA ASP A 104 12.40 -17.41 24.36
C ASP A 104 11.32 -17.45 23.26
N PRO A 105 10.03 -17.57 23.61
CA PRO A 105 8.94 -17.58 22.64
C PRO A 105 8.63 -16.17 22.08
N SER A 106 9.16 -15.11 22.71
CA SER A 106 9.09 -13.73 22.21
C SER A 106 10.18 -13.43 21.16
N ALA A 107 11.11 -14.35 20.93
CA ALA A 107 12.25 -14.18 20.04
C ALA A 107 11.86 -13.77 18.62
N LYS A 108 12.77 -12.99 17.99
CA LYS A 108 12.56 -12.35 16.68
C LYS A 108 11.27 -11.54 16.61
N ALA A 109 10.84 -10.95 17.73
CA ALA A 109 9.56 -10.27 17.94
C ALA A 109 8.36 -11.19 17.60
N ASN A 110 8.10 -12.11 18.53
CA ASN A 110 6.95 -13.03 18.58
C ASN A 110 6.76 -13.86 17.30
N TYR A 111 7.86 -14.34 16.72
CA TYR A 111 7.82 -15.01 15.42
C TYR A 111 7.13 -16.38 15.48
N ALA A 112 7.20 -17.10 16.61
CA ALA A 112 6.54 -18.38 16.79
C ALA A 112 5.00 -18.27 16.72
N ILE A 113 4.38 -17.35 17.48
CA ILE A 113 2.93 -17.12 17.39
C ILE A 113 2.52 -16.52 16.03
N THR A 114 3.36 -15.65 15.45
CA THR A 114 3.13 -15.12 14.09
C THR A 114 3.04 -16.25 13.06
N ARG A 115 3.95 -17.24 13.13
CA ARG A 115 3.93 -18.42 12.26
C ARG A 115 2.72 -19.33 12.55
N ALA A 116 2.44 -19.66 13.81
CA ALA A 116 1.29 -20.49 14.16
C ALA A 116 -0.05 -19.89 13.69
N SER A 117 -0.23 -18.58 13.84
CA SER A 117 -1.40 -17.86 13.32
C SER A 117 -1.46 -17.86 11.80
N HIS A 118 -0.32 -17.69 11.11
CA HIS A 118 -0.25 -17.64 9.64
C HIS A 118 -0.62 -18.97 8.95
N TYR A 119 -0.39 -20.11 9.61
CA TYR A 119 -0.74 -21.44 9.10
C TYR A 119 -2.00 -22.03 9.77
N GLY A 120 -2.73 -21.23 10.54
CA GLY A 120 -4.03 -21.63 11.11
C GLY A 120 -3.94 -22.68 12.23
N HIS A 121 -2.79 -22.84 12.87
CA HIS A 121 -2.57 -23.86 13.90
C HIS A 121 -3.15 -23.43 15.27
N VAL A 122 -4.48 -23.40 15.36
CA VAL A 122 -5.25 -22.89 16.51
C VAL A 122 -4.77 -23.42 17.86
N ASP A 123 -4.55 -24.72 18.00
CA ASP A 123 -4.14 -25.32 19.28
C ASP A 123 -2.69 -24.98 19.66
N THR A 124 -1.85 -24.75 18.65
CA THR A 124 -0.48 -24.22 18.86
C THR A 124 -0.52 -22.75 19.27
N VAL A 125 -1.40 -21.94 18.68
CA VAL A 125 -1.62 -20.54 19.10
C VAL A 125 -2.15 -20.49 20.54
N ARG A 126 -3.13 -21.33 20.91
CA ARG A 126 -3.62 -21.44 22.29
C ARG A 126 -2.49 -21.80 23.26
N LEU A 127 -1.65 -22.77 22.90
CA LEU A 127 -0.52 -23.21 23.73
C LEU A 127 0.52 -22.09 23.91
N LEU A 128 0.92 -21.42 22.83
CA LEU A 128 1.86 -20.28 22.89
C LEU A 128 1.31 -19.14 23.76
N LEU A 129 0.01 -18.85 23.69
CA LEU A 129 -0.66 -17.84 24.51
C LEU A 129 -0.78 -18.22 26.00
N THR A 130 -0.37 -19.42 26.41
CA THR A 130 -0.22 -19.74 27.85
C THR A 130 1.07 -19.18 28.46
N ASP A 131 2.08 -18.89 27.64
CA ASP A 131 3.33 -18.25 28.08
C ASP A 131 3.15 -16.73 28.10
N ASN A 132 3.45 -16.11 29.25
CA ASN A 132 3.25 -14.68 29.47
C ASN A 132 4.25 -13.77 28.73
N ARG A 133 5.28 -14.33 28.10
CA ARG A 133 6.25 -13.62 27.26
C ARG A 133 5.74 -13.44 25.83
N VAL A 134 4.71 -14.18 25.43
CA VAL A 134 4.14 -14.13 24.08
C VAL A 134 3.17 -12.96 23.96
N ASP A 135 3.52 -11.98 23.12
CA ASP A 135 2.68 -10.82 22.80
C ASP A 135 2.08 -10.95 21.39
N PRO A 136 0.77 -11.22 21.25
CA PRO A 136 0.09 -11.29 19.96
C PRO A 136 -0.09 -9.92 19.27
N SER A 137 0.09 -8.81 19.98
CA SER A 137 0.01 -7.45 19.42
C SER A 137 1.31 -6.97 18.77
N ALA A 138 2.40 -7.71 18.97
CA ALA A 138 3.71 -7.39 18.42
C ALA A 138 3.70 -7.25 16.88
N LYS A 139 4.61 -6.40 16.38
CA LYS A 139 4.74 -6.04 14.95
C LYS A 139 3.43 -5.56 14.33
N ASP A 140 2.78 -4.56 14.94
CA ASP A 140 1.53 -4.00 14.41
C ASP A 140 0.45 -5.08 14.23
N ASN A 141 0.17 -5.79 15.34
CA ASN A 141 -0.79 -6.89 15.44
C ASN A 141 -0.56 -8.01 14.40
N CYS A 142 0.69 -8.31 14.05
CA CYS A 142 1.01 -9.21 12.94
C CYS A 142 0.37 -10.59 13.11
N ALA A 143 0.45 -11.20 14.30
CA ALA A 143 -0.15 -12.51 14.55
C ALA A 143 -1.69 -12.50 14.45
N ILE A 144 -2.34 -11.39 14.82
CA ILE A 144 -3.80 -11.21 14.73
C ILE A 144 -4.22 -11.00 13.27
N ARG A 145 -3.48 -10.16 12.54
CA ARG A 145 -3.68 -9.90 11.11
C ARG A 145 -3.49 -11.16 10.28
N LEU A 146 -2.45 -11.96 10.55
CA LEU A 146 -2.21 -13.20 9.83
C LEU A 146 -3.28 -14.27 10.11
N ALA A 147 -3.86 -14.30 11.32
CA ALA A 147 -4.96 -15.21 11.64
C ALA A 147 -6.23 -14.97 10.81
N SER A 148 -6.50 -13.74 10.33
CA SER A 148 -7.66 -13.48 9.46
C SER A 148 -7.49 -13.95 8.02
N PHE A 149 -6.27 -14.33 7.58
CA PHE A 149 -6.06 -14.90 6.24
C PHE A 149 -6.34 -16.42 6.17
N THR A 150 -6.40 -17.12 7.31
CA THR A 150 -6.44 -18.59 7.33
C THR A 150 -7.84 -19.18 7.35
N ALA A 151 -8.88 -18.39 7.03
CA ALA A 151 -10.26 -18.83 6.96
C ALA A 151 -10.55 -19.63 5.66
N THR A 152 -9.80 -20.70 5.42
CA THR A 152 -10.23 -21.76 4.49
C THR A 152 -11.19 -22.69 5.24
N PRO A 153 -12.44 -22.86 4.78
CA PRO A 153 -13.38 -23.76 5.42
C PRO A 153 -12.98 -25.21 5.10
N THR A 154 -12.33 -25.89 6.04
CA THR A 154 -12.33 -27.36 6.04
C THR A 154 -13.77 -27.82 6.24
N LEU A 155 -14.35 -28.41 5.19
CA LEU A 155 -15.72 -28.91 5.18
C LEU A 155 -15.88 -30.04 6.21
N SER A 156 -16.42 -29.69 7.38
CA SER A 156 -17.08 -30.60 8.30
C SER A 156 -18.34 -29.94 8.80
N ALA A 157 -19.49 -30.58 8.56
CA ALA A 157 -20.78 -30.03 8.92
C ALA A 157 -21.00 -30.00 10.45
N SER A 158 -21.95 -29.14 10.86
CA SER A 158 -22.60 -29.07 12.16
C SER A 158 -21.97 -28.18 13.25
N SER A 159 -22.79 -27.19 13.65
CA SER A 159 -22.90 -26.59 14.99
C SER A 159 -21.90 -25.52 15.46
N SER A 160 -22.46 -24.32 15.64
CA SER A 160 -22.10 -23.26 16.61
C SER A 160 -20.75 -22.53 16.46
N LEU A 161 -20.84 -21.28 15.97
CA LEU A 161 -19.81 -20.26 16.20
C LEU A 161 -19.48 -20.14 17.70
N THR A 162 -18.23 -20.41 18.07
CA THR A 162 -17.66 -20.02 19.36
C THR A 162 -16.58 -18.99 19.12
N ILE A 163 -16.93 -17.70 19.20
CA ILE A 163 -15.97 -16.59 19.18
C ILE A 163 -15.12 -16.68 20.46
N VAL A 164 -13.83 -16.95 20.31
CA VAL A 164 -12.89 -16.95 21.44
C VAL A 164 -12.55 -15.51 21.82
N LEU A 165 -13.29 -14.97 22.78
CA LEU A 165 -12.95 -13.73 23.48
C LEU A 165 -11.66 -13.94 24.30
N ILE A 166 -10.54 -13.41 23.80
CA ILE A 166 -9.31 -13.28 24.58
C ILE A 166 -9.43 -11.99 25.43
N PRO A 167 -9.38 -12.07 26.77
CA PRO A 167 -9.40 -10.88 27.62
C PRO A 167 -8.05 -10.13 27.55
N PRO A 168 -8.04 -8.79 27.75
CA PRO A 168 -6.82 -7.99 27.62
C PRO A 168 -5.78 -8.31 28.72
N PRO A 169 -4.48 -8.19 28.42
CA PRO A 169 -3.41 -8.45 29.39
C PRO A 169 -3.46 -7.46 30.57
N LYS A 170 -3.19 -7.98 31.77
CA LYS A 170 -3.19 -7.20 33.01
C LYS A 170 -2.01 -6.25 33.04
N LYS A 171 -2.26 -4.97 33.33
CA LYS A 171 -1.21 -3.95 33.54
C LYS A 171 -0.24 -4.40 34.65
N GLN A 172 1.05 -4.46 34.36
CA GLN A 172 2.07 -4.55 35.41
C GLN A 172 2.21 -3.19 36.10
N THR A 173 1.87 -3.15 37.39
CA THR A 173 2.28 -2.08 38.30
C THR A 173 3.56 -2.48 39.01
N SER A 174 4.60 -1.66 38.92
CA SER A 174 5.73 -1.66 39.85
C SER A 174 6.11 -0.21 40.19
N LEU A 175 6.60 0.01 41.40
CA LEU A 175 6.66 1.32 42.07
C LEU A 175 7.98 1.47 42.84
N VAL A 176 8.45 2.72 43.01
CA VAL A 176 9.50 3.17 43.98
C VAL A 176 10.95 2.79 43.57
N SER A 177 11.99 3.63 43.68
CA SER A 177 12.27 4.81 44.55
C SER A 177 13.20 5.90 43.96
N PHE A 178 12.97 7.17 44.38
CA PHE A 178 13.94 8.24 44.77
C PHE A 178 15.20 8.55 43.91
N PHE A 179 15.52 9.81 43.61
CA PHE A 179 15.87 10.86 44.60
C PHE A 179 15.31 12.27 44.30
N ALA A 180 15.34 13.14 45.31
CA ALA A 180 14.71 14.46 45.31
C ALA A 180 15.69 15.64 45.10
N ARG A 181 15.19 16.76 44.54
CA ARG A 181 15.54 18.13 44.99
C ARG A 181 14.56 19.20 44.47
N ALA A 182 13.82 19.77 45.42
CA ALA A 182 13.23 21.13 45.37
C ALA A 182 14.19 22.07 46.16
N PRO A 183 13.91 23.38 46.46
CA PRO A 183 12.68 24.19 46.29
C PRO A 183 13.01 25.64 45.79
N PRO A 184 12.26 26.74 46.10
CA PRO A 184 10.91 26.90 46.63
C PRO A 184 9.96 27.84 45.83
N CYS A 185 8.70 27.83 46.24
CA CYS A 185 7.59 28.69 45.79
C CYS A 185 7.55 30.05 46.54
N SER A 186 6.85 31.06 45.99
CA SER A 186 6.44 32.28 46.71
C SER A 186 4.95 32.62 46.48
N THR A 187 4.38 33.38 47.42
CA THR A 187 2.94 33.40 47.75
C THR A 187 2.10 34.48 47.04
N PRO A 188 0.75 34.32 46.96
CA PRO A 188 -0.15 35.33 46.40
C PRO A 188 -0.47 36.48 47.37
N SER A 189 -0.88 37.64 46.84
CA SER A 189 -1.28 38.81 47.63
C SER A 189 -2.60 39.44 47.18
N THR A 190 -3.30 40.04 48.14
CA THR A 190 -4.66 40.60 48.10
C THR A 190 -4.77 41.99 47.44
N ALA A 191 -5.93 42.36 46.86
CA ALA A 191 -6.68 43.59 47.25
C ALA A 191 -8.01 43.89 46.48
N LYS A 192 -9.13 43.83 47.22
CA LYS A 192 -10.23 44.84 47.32
C LYS A 192 -10.69 45.70 46.10
N ARG A 193 -11.90 45.36 45.60
CA ARG A 193 -13.17 46.14 45.71
C ARG A 193 -13.24 47.60 45.16
N LYS A 194 -14.17 47.82 44.22
CA LYS A 194 -15.03 49.04 44.16
C LYS A 194 -16.44 48.74 43.60
N ARG A 195 -17.45 49.50 44.05
CA ARG A 195 -18.90 49.37 43.75
C ARG A 195 -19.40 50.57 42.93
N ARG A 196 -20.46 50.36 42.13
CA ARG A 196 -21.68 51.20 41.89
C ARG A 196 -22.55 50.43 40.87
N THR A 197 -23.84 50.07 41.02
CA THR A 197 -25.09 50.86 41.24
C THR A 197 -25.29 51.89 40.11
N GLU A 198 -26.35 51.94 39.27
CA GLU A 198 -27.65 51.23 39.13
C GLU A 198 -27.97 51.14 37.59
N SER A 199 -29.13 50.81 37.01
CA SER A 199 -30.53 50.52 37.41
C SER A 199 -31.25 49.67 36.31
N PHE A 200 -32.57 49.40 36.41
CA PHE A 200 -33.41 48.86 35.32
C PHE A 200 -34.18 49.96 34.58
N PRO A 201 -34.49 49.75 33.27
CA PRO A 201 -35.86 49.99 32.80
C PRO A 201 -36.42 48.86 31.92
N THR A 202 -37.73 48.63 32.03
CA THR A 202 -38.54 47.76 31.15
C THR A 202 -39.00 48.50 29.90
N ALA A 203 -38.97 47.86 28.72
CA ALA A 203 -39.68 48.32 27.51
C ALA A 203 -40.11 47.14 26.60
N ALA A 204 -41.17 47.38 25.83
CA ALA A 204 -41.99 46.46 25.04
C ALA A 204 -41.29 45.65 23.91
N PRO A 205 -41.91 44.56 23.41
CA PRO A 205 -41.42 43.81 22.24
C PRO A 205 -41.63 44.58 20.91
N PRO A 206 -40.76 44.36 19.89
CA PRO A 206 -40.95 44.89 18.54
C PRO A 206 -42.00 44.09 17.74
N PRO A 207 -42.54 44.66 16.65
CA PRO A 207 -43.69 44.10 15.91
C PRO A 207 -43.30 42.99 14.91
N VAL A 208 -44.31 42.21 14.51
CA VAL A 208 -44.27 41.25 13.40
C VAL A 208 -44.22 42.02 12.06
N PRO A 209 -43.30 41.69 11.14
CA PRO A 209 -43.34 42.17 9.76
C PRO A 209 -44.16 41.22 8.85
N ASP A 210 -44.80 41.82 7.84
CA ASP A 210 -45.71 41.18 6.88
C ASP A 210 -45.08 40.09 5.99
N GLU A 211 -45.91 39.15 5.55
CA GLU A 211 -45.62 38.34 4.36
C GLU A 211 -45.73 39.21 3.10
N THR A 212 -44.65 39.37 2.32
CA THR A 212 -44.61 39.46 0.83
C THR A 212 -43.29 40.05 0.29
N ALA A 213 -42.26 39.22 0.14
CA ALA A 213 -41.19 39.41 -0.86
C ALA A 213 -40.29 38.18 -0.94
N SER A 214 -40.31 37.45 -2.06
CA SER A 214 -39.33 36.37 -2.30
C SER A 214 -37.98 36.97 -2.69
N SER A 215 -36.97 36.80 -1.84
CA SER A 215 -35.56 36.98 -2.20
C SER A 215 -34.86 35.60 -2.22
N PRO A 216 -33.98 35.31 -3.18
CA PRO A 216 -33.23 34.06 -3.20
C PRO A 216 -32.29 33.95 -1.97
N PRO A 217 -31.95 32.73 -1.53
CA PRO A 217 -31.05 32.53 -0.39
C PRO A 217 -29.64 33.06 -0.71
N PRO A 218 -28.85 33.47 0.30
CA PRO A 218 -27.52 34.03 0.09
C PRO A 218 -26.55 32.98 -0.47
N GLU A 219 -25.78 33.35 -1.50
CA GLU A 219 -24.69 32.53 -2.01
C GLU A 219 -23.67 32.24 -0.89
N LYS A 220 -23.58 30.97 -0.45
CA LYS A 220 -22.48 30.47 0.39
C LYS A 220 -21.18 30.49 -0.43
N ARG A 221 -20.52 31.65 -0.53
CA ARG A 221 -19.15 31.76 -1.09
C ARG A 221 -18.15 31.06 -0.18
N ALA A 222 -17.96 29.77 -0.39
CA ALA A 222 -16.67 29.15 -0.12
C ALA A 222 -15.61 29.88 -0.97
N ARG A 223 -14.59 30.46 -0.34
CA ARG A 223 -13.44 30.97 -1.09
C ARG A 223 -12.61 29.76 -1.53
N PRO A 224 -12.14 29.70 -2.79
CA PRO A 224 -11.21 28.64 -3.19
C PRO A 224 -9.96 28.68 -2.31
N LEU A 225 -9.35 27.51 -2.06
CA LEU A 225 -7.98 27.48 -1.59
C LEU A 225 -7.09 27.90 -2.76
N ASP A 226 -6.49 29.09 -2.66
CA ASP A 226 -5.45 29.57 -3.58
C ASP A 226 -4.13 28.80 -3.31
N ALA A 227 -4.12 27.50 -3.59
CA ALA A 227 -2.94 26.64 -3.48
C ALA A 227 -2.08 26.77 -4.75
N PRO A 228 -0.73 26.80 -4.64
CA PRO A 228 0.13 26.83 -5.81
C PRO A 228 0.06 25.50 -6.57
N VAL A 229 -0.28 25.59 -7.87
CA VAL A 229 -0.25 24.48 -8.82
C VAL A 229 1.03 24.59 -9.63
N VAL A 230 1.82 23.51 -9.68
CA VAL A 230 3.04 23.43 -10.49
C VAL A 230 2.81 22.48 -11.68
N GLU A 231 2.80 23.04 -12.88
CA GLU A 231 2.82 22.28 -14.15
C GLU A 231 4.27 22.07 -14.60
N ILE A 232 4.65 20.81 -14.91
CA ILE A 232 6.02 20.48 -15.33
C ILE A 232 6.10 20.44 -16.86
N SER A 233 6.88 21.37 -17.44
CA SER A 233 7.04 21.48 -18.89
C SER A 233 7.83 20.30 -19.49
N SER A 234 7.48 19.90 -20.70
CA SER A 234 8.27 18.95 -21.51
C SER A 234 8.98 19.70 -22.63
N SER A 235 10.23 19.31 -22.94
CA SER A 235 11.00 19.92 -24.03
C SER A 235 10.92 19.06 -25.29
N PRO A 236 10.47 19.61 -26.45
CA PRO A 236 10.54 18.89 -27.71
C PRO A 236 12.00 18.84 -28.17
N VAL A 237 12.64 17.68 -28.03
CA VAL A 237 13.99 17.40 -28.53
C VAL A 237 13.92 16.18 -29.42
N ALA A 238 14.33 16.32 -30.67
CA ALA A 238 14.38 15.22 -31.63
C ALA A 238 15.40 14.17 -31.19
N VAL A 239 14.91 13.05 -30.64
CA VAL A 239 15.72 11.84 -30.46
C VAL A 239 16.00 11.27 -31.84
N ALA A 240 17.28 10.99 -32.14
CA ALA A 240 17.69 10.40 -33.41
C ALA A 240 17.18 8.96 -33.53
N THR A 241 15.99 8.77 -34.07
CA THR A 241 15.48 7.46 -34.49
C THR A 241 16.18 7.02 -35.77
N PRO A 242 16.70 5.77 -35.86
CA PRO A 242 17.09 5.22 -37.15
C PRO A 242 15.84 5.09 -38.01
N ALA A 243 15.95 5.49 -39.29
CA ALA A 243 14.81 5.48 -40.21
C ALA A 243 14.19 4.07 -40.32
N PRO A 244 12.85 3.95 -40.40
CA PRO A 244 12.21 2.65 -40.57
C PRO A 244 12.68 2.01 -41.88
N GLY A 245 13.14 0.76 -41.80
CA GLY A 245 13.43 -0.05 -42.97
C GLY A 245 12.17 -0.25 -43.83
N PRO A 246 12.32 -0.53 -45.14
CA PRO A 246 11.17 -0.75 -46.01
C PRO A 246 10.31 -1.93 -45.51
N PRO A 247 8.98 -1.87 -45.68
CA PRO A 247 8.08 -2.91 -45.18
C PRO A 247 8.38 -4.27 -45.83
N PRO A 248 8.22 -5.38 -45.10
CA PRO A 248 8.42 -6.71 -45.66
C PRO A 248 7.41 -7.02 -46.77
N ALA A 249 7.87 -7.72 -47.80
CA ALA A 249 7.02 -8.26 -48.86
C ALA A 249 6.01 -9.28 -48.29
N PRO A 250 4.83 -9.46 -48.91
CA PRO A 250 3.82 -10.39 -48.43
C PRO A 250 4.34 -11.83 -48.38
N ALA A 251 3.89 -12.57 -47.37
CA ALA A 251 4.42 -13.89 -47.04
C ALA A 251 4.07 -14.97 -48.07
N ASP A 252 5.09 -15.52 -48.73
CA ASP A 252 5.06 -16.87 -49.27
C ASP A 252 5.51 -17.87 -48.18
N ALA A 253 4.89 -19.03 -48.15
CA ALA A 253 5.07 -20.01 -47.07
C ALA A 253 6.51 -20.56 -47.01
N ILE A 254 7.08 -20.59 -45.81
CA ILE A 254 8.35 -21.27 -45.52
C ILE A 254 8.05 -22.52 -44.70
N ASP A 255 8.63 -23.63 -45.16
CA ASP A 255 8.47 -24.99 -44.66
C ASP A 255 9.07 -25.16 -43.26
N LEU A 256 8.37 -25.90 -42.38
CA LEU A 256 8.73 -26.11 -40.98
C LEU A 256 9.52 -27.41 -40.77
N ASP A 257 10.52 -27.67 -41.61
CA ASP A 257 11.47 -28.77 -41.41
C ASP A 257 12.83 -28.53 -42.11
N ALA A 258 13.61 -27.58 -41.58
CA ALA A 258 15.02 -27.42 -41.95
C ALA A 258 15.88 -27.01 -40.73
N THR A 259 16.75 -27.91 -40.29
CA THR A 259 17.79 -27.63 -39.28
C THR A 259 18.75 -26.57 -39.78
N ILE A 260 18.89 -25.46 -39.06
CA ILE A 260 19.86 -24.40 -39.38
C ILE A 260 21.24 -24.78 -38.82
N ASP A 261 22.20 -24.90 -39.72
CA ASP A 261 23.63 -25.04 -39.44
C ASP A 261 24.22 -23.67 -39.03
N LEU A 262 25.10 -23.64 -38.02
CA LEU A 262 25.50 -22.41 -37.32
C LEU A 262 26.80 -21.77 -37.84
N ASP A 263 27.50 -22.39 -38.80
CA ASP A 263 28.86 -21.98 -39.22
C ASP A 263 28.95 -21.33 -40.63
N ALA A 264 27.84 -20.85 -41.20
CA ALA A 264 27.83 -20.26 -42.55
C ALA A 264 27.26 -18.83 -42.61
N VAL A 265 28.13 -17.81 -42.49
CA VAL A 265 28.41 -16.77 -43.51
C VAL A 265 29.28 -15.67 -42.89
N VAL A 266 30.56 -15.65 -43.29
CA VAL A 266 31.44 -14.47 -43.21
C VAL A 266 31.84 -14.11 -44.64
N PRO A 267 31.57 -12.87 -45.11
CA PRO A 267 32.22 -12.33 -46.29
C PRO A 267 33.23 -11.25 -45.87
N THR A 268 34.48 -11.64 -45.74
CA THR A 268 35.61 -10.70 -45.76
C THR A 268 35.84 -10.18 -47.18
N SER A 269 35.69 -8.88 -47.42
CA SER A 269 36.62 -8.02 -48.21
C SER A 269 35.94 -6.75 -48.76
N ALA A 270 36.48 -5.57 -48.42
CA ALA A 270 36.73 -4.41 -49.29
C ALA A 270 36.74 -3.09 -48.50
N LEU A 271 37.86 -2.80 -47.82
CA LEU A 271 38.13 -1.46 -47.28
C LEU A 271 38.96 -0.65 -48.30
N PRO A 272 38.58 0.59 -48.65
CA PRO A 272 39.52 1.57 -49.21
C PRO A 272 40.55 1.99 -48.14
N PRO A 273 41.69 2.58 -48.54
CA PRO A 273 42.76 2.94 -47.60
C PRO A 273 42.30 4.00 -46.59
N HIS A 274 42.63 3.78 -45.33
CA HIS A 274 42.36 4.69 -44.22
C HIS A 274 43.42 5.81 -44.22
N ASP A 275 43.09 6.98 -44.77
CA ASP A 275 43.88 8.18 -44.48
C ASP A 275 43.68 8.53 -43.00
N GLY A 276 44.80 8.66 -42.26
CA GLY A 276 44.83 8.72 -40.81
C GLY A 276 44.37 10.05 -40.21
N LYS A 277 43.08 10.35 -40.28
CA LYS A 277 42.41 11.38 -39.47
C LYS A 277 41.05 10.88 -39.00
N GLU A 278 40.94 10.66 -37.69
CA GLU A 278 39.64 10.56 -37.03
C GLU A 278 38.88 11.88 -37.22
N PRO A 279 37.62 11.87 -37.68
CA PRO A 279 36.78 13.04 -37.60
C PRO A 279 36.36 13.22 -36.14
N ALA A 280 36.81 14.31 -35.51
CA ALA A 280 36.34 14.68 -34.19
C ALA A 280 34.82 14.89 -34.23
N ILE A 281 34.07 14.05 -33.52
CA ILE A 281 32.64 14.25 -33.29
C ILE A 281 32.51 15.26 -32.13
N GLU A 282 32.80 16.53 -32.43
CA GLU A 282 32.31 17.66 -31.63
C GLU A 282 30.82 17.87 -31.94
N GLY A 283 30.00 16.94 -31.44
CA GLY A 283 28.59 17.16 -31.20
C GLY A 283 28.40 17.12 -29.70
N ASP A 284 28.12 18.28 -29.08
CA ASP A 284 27.85 18.35 -27.64
C ASP A 284 26.78 17.32 -27.27
N GLU A 285 27.10 16.42 -26.33
CA GLU A 285 26.05 15.73 -25.58
C GLU A 285 25.12 16.82 -25.03
N PRO A 286 23.78 16.69 -25.17
CA PRO A 286 22.86 17.68 -24.61
C PRO A 286 23.01 17.66 -23.08
N GLN A 287 23.87 18.54 -22.56
CA GLN A 287 24.17 18.58 -21.14
C GLN A 287 22.86 18.87 -20.41
N PRO A 288 22.42 17.99 -19.50
CA PRO A 288 21.24 18.28 -18.69
C PRO A 288 21.54 19.57 -17.93
N LYS A 289 20.65 20.57 -18.04
CA LYS A 289 20.69 21.77 -17.21
C LYS A 289 20.90 21.30 -15.76
N LEU A 290 21.99 21.73 -15.12
CA LEU A 290 22.47 21.07 -13.90
C LEU A 290 21.36 20.97 -12.86
N ALA A 291 20.84 19.75 -12.67
CA ALA A 291 20.04 19.42 -11.51
C ALA A 291 20.89 19.77 -10.27
N PRO A 292 20.35 20.52 -9.29
CA PRO A 292 21.13 21.02 -8.17
C PRO A 292 21.81 19.86 -7.42
N GLN A 293 23.05 20.11 -6.98
CA GLN A 293 23.82 19.10 -6.25
C GLN A 293 23.06 18.70 -4.98
N TRP A 294 22.90 17.40 -4.75
CA TRP A 294 22.06 16.90 -3.66
C TRP A 294 22.69 17.18 -2.29
N ASP A 295 22.13 18.14 -1.55
CA ASP A 295 22.41 18.30 -0.12
C ASP A 295 21.48 17.41 0.71
N LEU A 296 21.91 16.17 0.95
CA LEU A 296 21.18 15.21 1.79
C LEU A 296 21.26 15.52 3.31
N SER A 297 21.87 16.65 3.71
CA SER A 297 21.81 17.15 5.09
C SER A 297 20.54 17.97 5.39
N GLN A 298 19.86 18.44 4.33
CA GLN A 298 18.59 19.16 4.41
C GLN A 298 17.41 18.28 3.96
N PRO A 299 16.16 18.65 4.28
CA PRO A 299 14.98 18.06 3.64
C PRO A 299 15.04 18.22 2.12
N CYS A 300 14.63 17.18 1.39
CA CYS A 300 14.57 17.18 -0.07
C CYS A 300 13.29 17.90 -0.53
N GLU A 301 13.36 19.12 -1.06
CA GLU A 301 12.17 19.84 -1.56
C GLU A 301 11.63 19.27 -2.90
N ALA A 302 12.44 18.48 -3.60
CA ALA A 302 12.11 17.90 -4.89
C ALA A 302 12.50 16.43 -5.00
N VAL A 303 11.91 15.73 -5.97
CA VAL A 303 12.25 14.35 -6.33
C VAL A 303 13.73 14.25 -6.70
N LEU A 304 14.44 13.32 -6.06
CA LEU A 304 15.83 13.01 -6.41
C LEU A 304 15.87 12.24 -7.73
N MET A 305 16.25 12.93 -8.82
CA MET A 305 16.15 12.39 -10.18
C MET A 305 17.26 11.38 -10.50
N PRO A 306 16.94 10.19 -11.07
CA PRO A 306 17.92 9.18 -11.48
C PRO A 306 19.03 9.70 -12.39
N HIS A 307 18.72 10.67 -13.27
CA HIS A 307 19.64 11.29 -14.22
C HIS A 307 20.53 12.39 -13.61
N SER A 308 20.40 12.71 -12.31
CA SER A 308 21.23 13.72 -11.65
C SER A 308 22.70 13.32 -11.61
N VAL A 309 23.60 14.28 -11.86
CA VAL A 309 25.06 14.12 -11.70
C VAL A 309 25.47 13.78 -10.27
N SER A 310 24.62 14.07 -9.27
CA SER A 310 24.84 13.68 -7.87
C SER A 310 24.59 12.19 -7.60
N ASN A 311 23.86 11.52 -8.49
CA ASN A 311 23.51 10.11 -8.36
C ASN A 311 24.69 9.23 -8.79
N THR A 312 25.73 9.13 -7.96
CA THR A 312 26.97 8.41 -8.27
C THR A 312 27.08 7.07 -7.56
N ARG A 313 27.82 6.15 -8.17
CA ARG A 313 28.21 4.87 -7.54
C ARG A 313 29.68 4.90 -7.16
N ALA A 314 29.99 4.35 -5.99
CA ALA A 314 31.36 4.01 -5.63
C ALA A 314 31.87 2.93 -6.61
N SER A 315 32.97 3.23 -7.30
CA SER A 315 33.68 2.28 -8.15
C SER A 315 34.87 1.72 -7.38
N ALA A 316 35.06 0.39 -7.44
CA ALA A 316 36.17 -0.27 -6.74
C ALA A 316 37.54 -0.07 -7.43
N SER A 317 37.55 0.35 -8.70
CA SER A 317 38.77 0.35 -9.53
C SER A 317 38.80 1.41 -10.64
N GLY A 318 38.04 2.50 -10.53
CA GLY A 318 37.98 3.56 -11.54
C GLY A 318 37.26 4.83 -11.06
N PRO A 319 37.05 5.84 -11.92
CA PRO A 319 36.22 6.99 -11.57
C PRO A 319 34.78 6.56 -11.25
N ALA A 320 34.11 7.31 -10.37
CA ALA A 320 32.73 7.04 -9.99
C ALA A 320 31.80 7.25 -11.20
N ALA A 321 31.14 6.17 -11.64
CA ALA A 321 30.11 6.26 -12.67
C ALA A 321 28.83 6.86 -12.10
N THR A 322 28.12 7.67 -12.89
CA THR A 322 26.76 8.08 -12.55
C THR A 322 25.81 6.90 -12.74
N GLN A 323 24.77 6.81 -11.92
CA GLN A 323 23.66 5.87 -12.13
C GLN A 323 23.05 6.04 -13.52
N TRP A 324 23.03 7.28 -14.03
CA TRP A 324 22.55 7.58 -15.38
C TRP A 324 23.39 6.89 -16.47
N SER A 325 24.72 6.95 -16.41
CA SER A 325 25.56 6.28 -17.42
C SER A 325 25.42 4.75 -17.36
N VAL A 326 25.16 4.18 -16.18
CA VAL A 326 24.79 2.76 -16.04
C VAL A 326 23.44 2.48 -16.71
N MET A 327 22.41 3.31 -16.49
CA MET A 327 21.10 3.17 -17.14
C MET A 327 21.21 3.25 -18.66
N CYS A 328 21.87 4.28 -19.21
CA CYS A 328 22.04 4.45 -20.65
C CYS A 328 22.71 3.25 -21.32
N ARG A 329 23.70 2.63 -20.67
CA ARG A 329 24.35 1.43 -21.18
C ARG A 329 23.46 0.19 -21.04
N ALA A 330 22.96 -0.09 -19.84
CA ALA A 330 22.25 -1.34 -19.55
C ALA A 330 20.87 -1.41 -20.22
N LEU A 331 20.20 -0.27 -20.44
CA LEU A 331 18.91 -0.17 -21.14
C LEU A 331 19.05 0.06 -22.66
N ALA A 332 20.27 0.09 -23.20
CA ALA A 332 20.48 0.19 -24.64
C ALA A 332 19.89 -1.04 -25.37
N PRO A 333 19.23 -0.90 -26.55
CA PRO A 333 18.52 -2.00 -27.19
C PRO A 333 19.32 -3.29 -27.39
N ALA A 334 20.63 -3.19 -27.65
CA ALA A 334 21.52 -4.34 -27.84
C ALA A 334 21.81 -5.14 -26.55
N ASN A 335 21.53 -4.58 -25.38
CA ASN A 335 21.81 -5.17 -24.07
C ASN A 335 20.53 -5.69 -23.37
N LEU A 336 19.35 -5.51 -23.99
CA LEU A 336 18.09 -5.90 -23.37
C LEU A 336 17.87 -7.42 -23.40
N PRO A 337 17.45 -8.03 -22.28
CA PRO A 337 17.30 -9.47 -22.16
C PRO A 337 15.97 -9.94 -22.75
N VAL A 338 16.03 -11.04 -23.51
CA VAL A 338 14.84 -11.71 -24.06
C VAL A 338 14.27 -12.81 -23.14
N THR A 339 14.66 -12.86 -21.87
CA THR A 339 14.25 -13.91 -20.91
C THR A 339 13.98 -13.36 -19.50
N PRO A 340 13.13 -14.04 -18.69
CA PRO A 340 12.88 -13.67 -17.29
C PRO A 340 14.15 -13.60 -16.44
N HIS A 341 15.06 -14.57 -16.59
CA HIS A 341 16.32 -14.64 -15.87
C HIS A 341 17.29 -13.52 -16.30
N GLY A 342 17.37 -13.22 -17.61
CA GLY A 342 18.14 -12.09 -18.10
C GLY A 342 17.64 -10.75 -17.57
N PHE A 343 16.33 -10.58 -17.38
CA PHE A 343 15.77 -9.38 -16.72
C PHE A 343 16.22 -9.26 -15.26
N VAL A 344 16.32 -10.35 -14.51
CA VAL A 344 16.90 -10.31 -13.15
C VAL A 344 18.37 -9.88 -13.18
N ALA A 345 19.17 -10.38 -14.12
CA ALA A 345 20.57 -9.96 -14.29
C ALA A 345 20.68 -8.47 -14.66
N LEU A 346 19.81 -7.96 -15.54
CA LEU A 346 19.70 -6.54 -15.86
C LEU A 346 19.38 -5.70 -14.62
N LEU A 347 18.43 -6.14 -13.77
CA LEU A 347 18.15 -5.48 -12.50
C LEU A 347 19.37 -5.47 -11.56
N SER A 348 20.16 -6.55 -11.53
CA SER A 348 21.39 -6.63 -10.72
C SER A 348 22.44 -5.62 -11.18
N GLU A 349 22.69 -5.47 -12.50
CA GLU A 349 23.55 -4.38 -13.01
C GLU A 349 22.95 -3.00 -12.68
N LEU A 350 21.67 -2.78 -13.02
CA LEU A 350 20.96 -1.52 -12.81
C LEU A 350 20.85 -1.10 -11.35
N ARG A 351 21.07 -2.01 -10.38
CA ARG A 351 21.10 -1.72 -8.94
C ARG A 351 22.48 -1.87 -8.28
N GLY A 352 23.46 -2.48 -8.95
CA GLY A 352 24.80 -2.70 -8.42
C GLY A 352 24.82 -3.65 -7.23
N VAL A 353 23.97 -4.68 -7.26
CA VAL A 353 23.86 -5.73 -6.24
C VAL A 353 23.71 -7.09 -6.91
N ASP A 354 24.47 -8.08 -6.46
CA ASP A 354 24.52 -9.38 -7.14
C ASP A 354 23.28 -10.24 -6.87
N ASP A 355 22.73 -10.14 -5.64
CA ASP A 355 21.60 -10.96 -5.17
C ASP A 355 20.29 -10.15 -5.14
N ILE A 356 19.41 -10.42 -6.11
CA ILE A 356 18.05 -9.87 -6.19
C ILE A 356 17.04 -11.01 -6.06
N ASP A 357 16.26 -10.97 -4.98
CA ASP A 357 15.04 -11.77 -4.86
C ASP A 357 14.01 -11.30 -5.92
N ALA A 358 13.91 -12.08 -6.98
CA ALA A 358 12.90 -11.98 -8.03
C ALA A 358 12.03 -13.25 -8.08
N SER A 359 11.84 -13.91 -6.93
CA SER A 359 11.24 -15.24 -6.83
C SER A 359 9.76 -15.32 -7.24
N ALA A 360 9.01 -14.21 -7.26
CA ALA A 360 7.66 -14.12 -7.82
C ALA A 360 7.66 -13.72 -9.30
N TRP A 361 8.66 -12.96 -9.76
CA TRP A 361 8.83 -12.62 -11.18
C TRP A 361 9.13 -13.87 -12.02
N LEU A 362 10.11 -14.67 -11.60
CA LEU A 362 10.45 -15.92 -12.28
C LEU A 362 9.27 -16.90 -12.27
N TRP A 363 8.66 -17.11 -11.09
CA TRP A 363 7.44 -17.91 -10.93
C TRP A 363 6.29 -17.46 -11.85
N PHE A 364 6.07 -16.15 -12.00
CA PHE A 364 5.01 -15.66 -12.87
C PHE A 364 5.21 -16.10 -14.33
N TRP A 365 6.45 -16.00 -14.83
CA TRP A 365 6.78 -16.41 -16.20
C TRP A 365 6.85 -17.93 -16.39
N ASP A 366 7.28 -18.67 -15.38
CA ASP A 366 7.46 -20.13 -15.46
C ASP A 366 6.14 -20.91 -15.25
N GLU A 367 5.25 -20.45 -14.36
CA GLU A 367 4.04 -21.20 -13.93
C GLU A 367 2.70 -20.53 -14.27
N SER A 368 2.67 -19.23 -14.61
CA SER A 368 1.42 -18.46 -14.75
C SER A 368 1.21 -17.82 -16.13
N ALA A 369 2.27 -17.31 -16.75
CA ALA A 369 2.22 -16.64 -18.04
C ALA A 369 2.28 -17.64 -19.20
N SER A 370 1.61 -17.31 -20.29
CA SER A 370 1.76 -18.01 -21.57
C SER A 370 3.07 -17.62 -22.27
N LYS A 371 3.53 -18.48 -23.19
CA LYS A 371 4.69 -18.18 -24.05
C LYS A 371 4.46 -16.93 -24.92
N ASP A 372 3.23 -16.67 -25.31
CA ASP A 372 2.87 -15.50 -26.12
C ASP A 372 2.88 -14.20 -25.29
N GLU A 373 2.44 -14.25 -24.01
CA GLU A 373 2.65 -13.14 -23.07
C GLU A 373 4.16 -12.87 -22.86
N ALA A 374 4.98 -13.91 -22.70
CA ALA A 374 6.42 -13.77 -22.53
C ALA A 374 7.07 -13.16 -23.78
N HIS A 375 6.77 -13.69 -24.98
CA HIS A 375 7.29 -13.16 -26.22
C HIS A 375 6.91 -11.69 -26.44
N ARG A 376 5.63 -11.33 -26.28
CA ARG A 376 5.19 -9.92 -26.38
C ARG A 376 5.92 -9.01 -25.40
N PHE A 377 6.02 -9.42 -24.13
CA PHE A 377 6.70 -8.62 -23.11
C PHE A 377 8.18 -8.42 -23.42
N PHE A 378 8.94 -9.50 -23.65
CA PHE A 378 10.40 -9.40 -23.79
C PHE A 378 10.86 -8.85 -25.14
N VAL A 379 10.07 -9.02 -26.22
CA VAL A 379 10.46 -8.61 -27.58
C VAL A 379 9.89 -7.23 -27.97
N ASP A 380 8.75 -6.80 -27.41
CA ASP A 380 8.12 -5.51 -27.76
C ASP A 380 7.97 -4.57 -26.55
N THR A 381 7.34 -5.01 -25.46
CA THR A 381 7.05 -4.14 -24.31
C THR A 381 8.32 -3.66 -23.59
N LEU A 382 9.25 -4.56 -23.28
CA LEU A 382 10.47 -4.26 -22.52
C LEU A 382 11.40 -3.29 -23.27
N PRO A 383 11.67 -3.43 -24.59
CA PRO A 383 12.35 -2.41 -25.37
C PRO A 383 11.71 -1.02 -25.31
N ARG A 384 10.38 -0.92 -25.35
CA ARG A 384 9.70 0.38 -25.23
C ARG A 384 9.77 0.96 -23.82
N MET A 385 9.63 0.13 -22.78
CA MET A 385 9.83 0.55 -21.39
C MET A 385 11.25 1.08 -21.17
N ALA A 386 12.26 0.41 -21.74
CA ALA A 386 13.65 0.84 -21.69
C ALA A 386 13.86 2.19 -22.40
N ALA A 387 13.37 2.34 -23.63
CA ALA A 387 13.42 3.60 -24.37
C ALA A 387 12.74 4.75 -23.60
N LEU A 388 11.53 4.51 -23.07
CA LEU A 388 10.78 5.49 -22.30
C LEU A 388 11.50 5.89 -20.99
N ALA A 389 12.16 4.94 -20.31
CA ALA A 389 12.98 5.22 -19.14
C ALA A 389 14.26 6.03 -19.49
N LEU A 390 14.78 5.90 -20.71
CA LEU A 390 15.89 6.71 -21.22
C LEU A 390 15.45 8.12 -21.66
N SER A 391 14.18 8.34 -21.99
CA SER A 391 13.59 9.67 -22.23
C SER A 391 13.45 10.53 -20.95
N LEU A 392 13.79 10.01 -19.77
CA LEU A 392 13.63 10.69 -18.47
C LEU A 392 14.15 12.14 -18.40
N PRO A 393 15.34 12.51 -18.93
CA PRO A 393 15.82 13.90 -18.84
C PRO A 393 15.05 14.87 -19.75
N ALA A 394 14.48 14.38 -20.86
CA ALA A 394 13.68 15.20 -21.78
C ALA A 394 12.24 15.39 -21.27
N LEU A 395 11.69 14.37 -20.59
CA LEU A 395 10.36 14.42 -19.98
C LEU A 395 10.35 15.14 -18.63
N PHE A 396 11.48 15.19 -17.91
CA PHE A 396 11.63 15.90 -16.65
C PHE A 396 12.86 16.82 -16.66
N PRO A 397 12.82 17.92 -17.45
CA PRO A 397 13.91 18.90 -17.51
C PRO A 397 13.98 19.80 -16.26
N ASP A 398 12.87 19.93 -15.54
CA ASP A 398 12.70 20.77 -14.35
C ASP A 398 12.52 19.91 -13.09
N PRO A 399 12.92 20.40 -11.88
CA PRO A 399 12.70 19.69 -10.63
C PRO A 399 11.21 19.48 -10.33
N VAL A 400 10.82 18.25 -9.99
CA VAL A 400 9.45 17.94 -9.55
C VAL A 400 9.36 18.09 -8.02
N PRO A 401 8.54 19.01 -7.48
CA PRO A 401 8.46 19.21 -6.04
C PRO A 401 7.78 18.03 -5.32
N LEU A 402 8.10 17.83 -4.03
CA LEU A 402 7.44 16.83 -3.19
C LEU A 402 6.23 17.43 -2.46
N LEU A 403 5.15 16.65 -2.36
CA LEU A 403 3.94 17.02 -1.62
C LEU A 403 4.12 16.68 -0.13
N ARG A 404 4.68 17.65 0.60
CA ARG A 404 5.09 17.57 2.01
C ARG A 404 3.93 17.55 3.00
N ARG A 405 4.15 16.89 4.14
CA ARG A 405 3.21 16.88 5.27
C ARG A 405 3.04 18.28 5.88
N GLY A 406 1.79 18.66 6.11
CA GLY A 406 1.35 19.96 6.62
C GLY A 406 1.16 21.03 5.53
N GLU A 407 1.55 20.74 4.29
CA GLU A 407 1.68 21.74 3.23
C GLU A 407 0.70 21.45 2.07
N PRO A 408 -0.32 22.29 1.84
CA PRO A 408 -1.19 22.15 0.69
C PRO A 408 -0.46 22.55 -0.60
N GLY A 409 -0.63 21.77 -1.67
CA GLY A 409 0.02 22.02 -2.95
C GLY A 409 -0.34 20.99 -4.01
N ALA A 410 -0.07 21.29 -5.27
CA ALA A 410 -0.41 20.41 -6.39
C ALA A 410 0.71 20.30 -7.44
N VAL A 411 0.85 19.09 -7.99
CA VAL A 411 1.78 18.75 -9.08
C VAL A 411 0.99 18.13 -10.23
N THR A 412 1.14 18.71 -11.42
CA THR A 412 0.51 18.21 -12.65
C THR A 412 1.56 17.59 -13.56
N LEU A 413 1.33 16.33 -13.96
CA LEU A 413 2.19 15.56 -14.86
C LEU A 413 1.37 15.00 -16.04
N THR A 414 1.99 14.95 -17.20
CA THR A 414 1.45 14.25 -18.38
C THR A 414 1.49 12.73 -18.21
N GLN A 415 0.59 11.99 -18.87
CA GLN A 415 0.63 10.52 -18.88
C GLN A 415 1.99 9.95 -19.34
N ALA A 416 2.67 10.64 -20.27
CA ALA A 416 4.02 10.29 -20.72
C ALA A 416 5.07 10.38 -19.60
N GLN A 417 5.04 11.44 -18.78
CA GLN A 417 5.87 11.57 -17.58
C GLN A 417 5.57 10.47 -16.56
N LEU A 418 4.29 10.12 -16.35
CA LEU A 418 3.88 9.06 -15.43
C LEU A 418 4.37 7.68 -15.88
N ALA A 419 4.19 7.35 -17.16
CA ALA A 419 4.64 6.10 -17.75
C ALA A 419 6.17 5.96 -17.71
N CYS A 420 6.90 7.05 -17.98
CA CYS A 420 8.35 7.12 -17.77
C CYS A 420 8.74 6.88 -16.31
N ALA A 421 8.04 7.52 -15.35
CA ALA A 421 8.34 7.35 -13.93
C ALA A 421 8.08 5.91 -13.45
N MET A 422 7.03 5.29 -13.96
CA MET A 422 6.69 3.89 -13.71
C MET A 422 7.70 2.93 -14.35
N ALA A 423 8.18 3.18 -15.57
CA ALA A 423 9.20 2.35 -16.22
C ALA A 423 10.52 2.37 -15.42
N VAL A 424 10.97 3.55 -14.99
CA VAL A 424 12.14 3.70 -14.09
C VAL A 424 11.93 2.99 -12.74
N ALA A 425 10.69 2.90 -12.23
CA ALA A 425 10.36 2.15 -11.02
C ALA A 425 10.34 0.62 -11.22
N ALA A 426 9.94 0.15 -12.41
CA ALA A 426 10.06 -1.26 -12.81
C ALA A 426 11.54 -1.69 -12.84
N PHE A 427 12.42 -0.85 -13.39
CA PHE A 427 13.88 -1.06 -13.36
C PHE A 427 14.53 -0.82 -11.98
N GLY A 428 13.78 -0.32 -10.98
CA GLY A 428 14.29 -0.06 -9.63
C GLY A 428 15.32 1.06 -9.54
N CYS A 429 15.36 1.99 -10.50
CA CYS A 429 16.42 3.00 -10.61
C CYS A 429 16.18 4.28 -9.80
N TRP A 430 15.06 4.41 -9.08
CA TRP A 430 14.79 5.58 -8.24
C TRP A 430 15.70 5.63 -7.00
N PRO A 431 16.54 6.66 -6.85
CA PRO A 431 17.51 6.75 -5.76
C PRO A 431 16.81 6.87 -4.41
N TYR A 432 17.32 6.16 -3.40
CA TYR A 432 16.77 6.08 -2.03
C TYR A 432 15.33 5.54 -1.89
N ARG A 433 14.60 5.24 -2.98
CA ARG A 433 13.22 4.70 -2.93
C ARG A 433 13.13 3.18 -2.78
N ASN A 434 14.29 2.51 -2.75
CA ASN A 434 14.46 1.06 -2.71
C ASN A 434 14.65 0.44 -1.31
N ALA A 435 14.88 1.24 -0.27
CA ALA A 435 15.43 0.74 1.00
C ALA A 435 14.38 0.35 2.05
N ARG A 436 14.62 -0.76 2.75
CA ARG A 436 14.00 -1.02 4.07
C ARG A 436 14.84 -0.32 5.14
N ARG A 437 14.29 0.77 5.72
CA ARG A 437 14.78 1.55 6.89
C ARG A 437 16.29 1.43 7.20
N GLY A 438 17.09 2.36 6.67
CA GLY A 438 18.53 2.45 6.97
C GLY A 438 19.36 3.37 6.06
N SER A 439 18.76 3.93 5.01
CA SER A 439 19.41 4.86 4.08
C SER A 439 19.84 6.18 4.72
N SER A 440 20.89 6.80 4.16
CA SER A 440 21.39 8.12 4.56
C SER A 440 20.35 9.24 4.39
N ALA A 441 19.57 9.21 3.30
CA ALA A 441 18.39 10.06 3.11
C ALA A 441 17.25 9.60 4.04
N ARG A 442 17.34 9.95 5.33
CA ARG A 442 16.33 9.60 6.36
C ARG A 442 14.98 10.26 6.10
N ASP A 443 15.00 11.47 5.53
CA ASP A 443 13.83 12.27 5.15
C ASP A 443 12.87 11.49 4.23
N LEU A 444 13.41 10.88 3.16
CA LEU A 444 12.62 10.08 2.22
C LEU A 444 12.03 8.78 2.80
N ALA A 445 12.36 8.40 4.04
CA ALA A 445 11.71 7.28 4.74
C ALA A 445 10.29 7.61 5.22
N ALA A 446 9.88 8.89 5.18
CA ALA A 446 8.50 9.32 5.39
C ALA A 446 7.58 9.13 4.16
N PHE A 447 8.16 8.80 3.00
CA PHE A 447 7.43 8.54 1.76
C PHE A 447 7.21 7.03 1.52
N PRO A 448 6.17 6.63 0.76
CA PRO A 448 6.00 5.23 0.37
C PRO A 448 7.17 4.72 -0.51
N SER A 449 7.39 3.41 -0.53
CA SER A 449 8.37 2.82 -1.47
C SER A 449 7.85 2.88 -2.91
N PHE A 450 8.67 3.38 -3.83
CA PHE A 450 8.36 3.50 -5.26
C PHE A 450 9.36 2.68 -6.07
N THR A 451 9.16 1.36 -6.04
CA THR A 451 10.03 0.36 -6.67
C THR A 451 9.29 -0.96 -6.83
N PHE A 452 9.53 -1.67 -7.94
CA PHE A 452 8.89 -2.96 -8.20
C PHE A 452 9.62 -4.14 -7.52
N MET A 453 10.78 -3.92 -6.89
CA MET A 453 11.55 -4.98 -6.22
C MET A 453 10.72 -5.76 -5.18
N HIS A 454 9.80 -5.09 -4.47
CA HIS A 454 8.90 -5.72 -3.51
C HIS A 454 7.80 -6.58 -4.15
N LEU A 455 7.48 -6.36 -5.43
CA LEU A 455 6.54 -7.17 -6.21
C LEU A 455 7.27 -8.36 -6.85
N TYR A 456 8.50 -8.16 -7.35
CA TYR A 456 9.35 -9.25 -7.85
C TYR A 456 9.69 -10.28 -6.75
N ALA A 457 9.78 -9.84 -5.48
CA ALA A 457 9.96 -10.66 -4.28
C ALA A 457 8.64 -11.00 -3.53
N ALA A 458 7.47 -10.87 -4.17
CA ALA A 458 6.19 -11.08 -3.49
C ALA A 458 5.92 -12.57 -3.17
N VAL A 459 4.86 -12.85 -2.38
CA VAL A 459 4.40 -14.22 -2.18
C VAL A 459 3.74 -14.72 -3.46
N ARG A 460 4.17 -15.88 -3.97
CA ARG A 460 3.59 -16.56 -5.13
C ARG A 460 2.11 -16.90 -4.87
N LYS A 461 1.19 -16.22 -5.55
CA LYS A 461 -0.27 -16.43 -5.46
C LYS A 461 -1.00 -15.85 -6.67
N PRO A 462 -2.22 -16.29 -7.01
CA PRO A 462 -2.98 -15.79 -8.16
C PRO A 462 -3.11 -14.26 -8.20
N SER A 463 -3.34 -13.61 -7.05
CA SER A 463 -3.41 -12.15 -6.98
C SER A 463 -2.13 -11.44 -7.43
N VAL A 464 -0.95 -12.03 -7.23
CA VAL A 464 0.34 -11.46 -7.70
C VAL A 464 0.53 -11.67 -9.20
N ALA A 465 0.07 -12.79 -9.75
CA ALA A 465 0.00 -12.96 -11.20
C ALA A 465 -0.97 -11.97 -11.87
N GLY A 466 -2.12 -11.69 -11.24
CA GLY A 466 -3.04 -10.63 -11.65
C GLY A 466 -2.38 -9.25 -11.66
N LYS A 467 -1.59 -8.92 -10.62
CA LYS A 467 -0.82 -7.68 -10.57
C LYS A 467 0.16 -7.51 -11.71
N PHE A 468 0.95 -8.55 -12.01
CA PHE A 468 1.89 -8.50 -13.13
C PHE A 468 1.17 -8.24 -14.44
N ARG A 469 0.04 -8.91 -14.69
CA ARG A 469 -0.77 -8.68 -15.90
C ARG A 469 -1.31 -7.25 -16.00
N CYS A 470 -1.90 -6.68 -14.94
CA CYS A 470 -2.36 -5.28 -14.97
C CYS A 470 -1.22 -4.29 -15.28
N LEU A 471 -0.05 -4.49 -14.68
CA LEU A 471 1.09 -3.59 -14.85
C LEU A 471 1.78 -3.77 -16.21
N ILE A 472 1.87 -5.00 -16.72
CA ILE A 472 2.36 -5.29 -18.08
C ILE A 472 1.40 -4.67 -19.11
N HIS A 473 0.10 -4.88 -18.98
CA HIS A 473 -0.92 -4.30 -19.86
C HIS A 473 -0.86 -2.76 -19.86
N TYR A 474 -0.65 -2.13 -18.70
CA TYR A 474 -0.41 -0.69 -18.64
C TYR A 474 0.84 -0.26 -19.41
N PHE A 475 1.96 -1.01 -19.32
CA PHE A 475 3.14 -0.69 -20.12
C PHE A 475 2.95 -0.96 -21.61
N GLU A 476 2.18 -1.99 -22.01
CA GLU A 476 1.79 -2.23 -23.41
C GLU A 476 1.05 -1.00 -23.97
N GLU A 477 -0.03 -0.57 -23.29
CA GLU A 477 -0.86 0.57 -23.72
C GLU A 477 -0.12 1.92 -23.63
N ALA A 478 0.53 2.22 -22.50
CA ALA A 478 1.18 3.52 -22.29
C ALA A 478 2.41 3.71 -23.17
N CYS A 479 3.14 2.64 -23.50
CA CYS A 479 4.25 2.71 -24.46
C CYS A 479 3.77 2.78 -25.92
N ALA A 480 2.60 2.21 -26.24
CA ALA A 480 2.00 2.33 -27.57
C ALA A 480 1.42 3.73 -27.81
N ALA A 481 0.86 4.36 -26.76
CA ALA A 481 0.32 5.72 -26.80
C ALA A 481 1.38 6.83 -26.71
N TYR A 482 2.62 6.50 -26.32
CA TYR A 482 3.69 7.49 -26.19
C TYR A 482 4.08 8.10 -27.54
N SER A 483 3.91 9.42 -27.66
CA SER A 483 4.42 10.22 -28.75
C SER A 483 5.24 11.39 -28.18
N PRO A 484 6.47 11.65 -28.65
CA PRO A 484 7.26 12.81 -28.22
C PRO A 484 6.69 14.14 -28.76
N ASP A 485 5.87 14.09 -29.82
CA ASP A 485 5.36 15.27 -30.53
C ASP A 485 3.90 15.63 -30.18
N ALA A 486 3.20 14.79 -29.40
CA ALA A 486 1.81 15.00 -29.01
C ALA A 486 1.68 15.01 -27.47
N PRO A 487 1.15 16.10 -26.87
CA PRO A 487 0.88 16.11 -25.43
C PRO A 487 -0.22 15.11 -25.10
N GLY A 488 0.12 14.11 -24.26
CA GLY A 488 -0.86 13.20 -23.67
C GLY A 488 -1.77 13.90 -22.66
N ALA A 489 -2.71 13.16 -22.06
CA ALA A 489 -3.56 13.72 -21.01
C ALA A 489 -2.75 14.14 -19.77
N ASN A 490 -3.34 14.97 -18.93
CA ASN A 490 -2.77 15.43 -17.67
C ASN A 490 -3.38 14.68 -16.48
N VAL A 491 -2.55 14.47 -15.45
CA VAL A 491 -2.97 13.99 -14.13
C VAL A 491 -2.43 14.94 -13.06
N THR A 492 -3.32 15.47 -12.23
CA THR A 492 -2.97 16.35 -11.10
C THR A 492 -2.98 15.54 -9.81
N PHE A 493 -1.91 15.65 -9.02
CA PHE A 493 -1.81 15.15 -7.64
C PHE A 493 -1.82 16.37 -6.71
N ALA A 494 -2.85 16.52 -5.87
CA ALA A 494 -2.99 17.65 -4.97
C ALA A 494 -3.12 17.19 -3.51
N ARG A 495 -2.21 17.63 -2.65
CA ARG A 495 -2.30 17.42 -1.20
C ARG A 495 -3.21 18.49 -0.61
N LEU A 496 -4.27 18.05 0.06
CA LEU A 496 -5.22 18.90 0.74
C LEU A 496 -4.99 18.82 2.25
N VAL A 497 -5.06 19.96 2.94
CA VAL A 497 -4.86 20.07 4.39
C VAL A 497 -6.08 20.78 4.99
N ALA A 498 -6.71 20.19 6.01
CA ALA A 498 -7.88 20.78 6.65
C ALA A 498 -7.49 22.00 7.52
N HIS A 499 -7.62 23.21 6.98
CA HIS A 499 -7.23 24.45 7.67
C HIS A 499 -8.18 24.93 8.78
N ARG A 500 -9.21 24.15 9.16
CA ARG A 500 -10.15 24.49 10.25
C ARG A 500 -10.59 23.26 11.02
N GLU A 501 -10.79 23.45 12.33
CA GLU A 501 -11.79 22.68 13.06
C GLU A 501 -13.16 23.09 12.50
N THR A 502 -13.81 22.20 11.75
CA THR A 502 -15.24 22.33 11.47
C THR A 502 -15.98 22.16 12.78
N ASP A 503 -16.76 23.16 13.20
CA ASP A 503 -17.57 23.05 14.40
C ASP A 503 -18.87 22.31 14.07
N TRP A 504 -18.77 20.98 14.09
CA TRP A 504 -19.88 20.07 13.81
C TRP A 504 -21.03 20.20 14.81
N ASP A 505 -20.79 20.74 16.02
CA ASP A 505 -21.84 20.93 17.02
C ASP A 505 -22.80 22.09 16.64
N ASP A 506 -22.38 23.00 15.74
CA ASP A 506 -23.13 24.19 15.30
C ASP A 506 -23.50 24.17 13.78
N ASP A 507 -23.22 23.09 13.03
CA ASP A 507 -23.55 23.00 11.59
C ASP A 507 -25.03 22.64 11.33
N GLU A 508 -25.85 23.68 11.17
CA GLU A 508 -27.29 23.56 10.86
C GLU A 508 -27.60 23.23 9.38
N THR A 509 -26.62 22.73 8.61
CA THR A 509 -26.86 22.24 7.24
C THR A 509 -27.70 20.96 7.30
N LEU A 510 -28.74 20.86 6.45
CA LEU A 510 -29.52 19.63 6.28
C LEU A 510 -28.69 18.55 5.56
N LEU A 511 -28.92 17.29 5.91
CA LEU A 511 -28.21 16.17 5.31
C LEU A 511 -28.51 16.03 3.80
N GLU A 512 -27.46 15.89 3.00
CA GLU A 512 -27.53 15.80 1.54
C GLU A 512 -28.12 14.48 1.04
N ALA A 513 -28.46 14.42 -0.25
CA ALA A 513 -29.05 13.23 -0.84
C ALA A 513 -28.10 12.01 -0.84
N VAL A 514 -28.58 10.85 -0.40
CA VAL A 514 -27.87 9.57 -0.48
C VAL A 514 -28.61 8.61 -1.42
N THR A 515 -27.83 7.91 -2.25
CA THR A 515 -28.21 6.72 -3.02
C THR A 515 -27.43 5.53 -2.46
N ILE A 516 -28.08 4.39 -2.26
CA ILE A 516 -27.44 3.14 -1.83
C ILE A 516 -27.41 2.18 -3.02
N ASP A 517 -26.25 1.61 -3.32
CA ASP A 517 -26.10 0.52 -4.29
C ASP A 517 -25.56 -0.72 -3.57
N ALA A 518 -26.21 -1.86 -3.79
CA ALA A 518 -25.83 -3.11 -3.14
C ALA A 518 -24.71 -3.84 -3.88
N ASP A 519 -24.63 -3.69 -5.21
CA ASP A 519 -23.87 -4.59 -6.09
C ASP A 519 -22.73 -3.86 -6.83
N ALA A 520 -22.79 -2.53 -6.97
CA ALA A 520 -21.76 -1.75 -7.65
C ALA A 520 -20.41 -1.75 -6.91
N LEU A 521 -19.32 -1.65 -7.68
CA LEU A 521 -18.00 -1.22 -7.21
C LEU A 521 -17.85 0.29 -7.43
N ILE A 522 -17.03 0.97 -6.63
CA ILE A 522 -16.82 2.43 -6.69
C ILE A 522 -16.36 2.84 -8.10
N GLU A 523 -15.42 2.10 -8.69
CA GLU A 523 -14.86 2.35 -10.02
C GLU A 523 -15.80 2.00 -11.20
N ASP A 524 -16.96 1.38 -10.92
CA ASP A 524 -17.95 0.95 -11.91
C ASP A 524 -19.26 1.76 -11.83
N VAL A 525 -19.40 2.70 -10.88
CA VAL A 525 -20.57 3.60 -10.80
C VAL A 525 -20.56 4.60 -11.97
N ALA A 526 -21.32 4.28 -13.01
CA ALA A 526 -21.61 5.20 -14.11
C ALA A 526 -22.70 6.21 -13.72
N SER A 527 -22.63 7.44 -14.25
CA SER A 527 -23.73 8.39 -14.12
C SER A 527 -24.78 8.14 -15.21
N ALA A 528 -26.05 8.45 -14.90
CA ALA A 528 -27.15 8.31 -15.85
C ALA A 528 -27.04 9.25 -17.08
N ASP A 529 -26.26 10.34 -16.97
CA ASP A 529 -26.16 11.42 -17.96
C ASP A 529 -24.75 11.52 -18.59
N ALA A 530 -24.12 10.38 -18.90
CA ALA A 530 -22.89 10.26 -19.69
C ALA A 530 -21.64 11.07 -19.24
N GLY A 531 -21.69 11.71 -18.07
CA GLY A 531 -20.60 12.50 -17.49
C GLY A 531 -20.05 11.83 -16.24
N TRP A 532 -18.76 11.49 -16.25
CA TRP A 532 -18.04 10.92 -15.10
C TRP A 532 -17.75 12.02 -14.05
N ASP A 533 -18.82 12.55 -13.46
CA ASP A 533 -18.82 13.75 -12.64
C ASP A 533 -18.92 13.40 -11.14
N PHE A 534 -18.05 12.47 -10.73
CA PHE A 534 -17.99 11.92 -9.37
C PHE A 534 -16.65 12.23 -8.68
N VAL A 535 -16.64 12.02 -7.38
CA VAL A 535 -15.44 11.91 -6.55
C VAL A 535 -15.41 10.51 -5.96
N GLU A 536 -14.50 9.67 -6.41
CA GLU A 536 -14.33 8.29 -5.95
C GLU A 536 -13.49 8.24 -4.67
N VAL A 537 -13.84 7.37 -3.73
CA VAL A 537 -13.06 7.17 -2.50
C VAL A 537 -12.18 5.92 -2.57
N ASP A 538 -10.89 6.12 -2.33
CA ASP A 538 -9.89 5.08 -2.07
C ASP A 538 -9.75 4.87 -0.55
N PHE A 539 -9.84 3.62 -0.10
CA PHE A 539 -9.80 3.23 1.31
C PHE A 539 -8.35 3.13 1.80
N ALA A 540 -7.63 4.23 1.61
CA ALA A 540 -6.18 4.26 1.54
C ALA A 540 -5.46 3.98 2.87
N ASN A 541 -4.21 3.55 2.73
CA ASN A 541 -3.23 3.64 3.80
C ASN A 541 -2.70 5.09 3.90
N ARG A 542 -2.23 5.49 5.09
CA ARG A 542 -1.50 6.75 5.26
C ARG A 542 -0.27 6.86 4.34
N PHE A 543 0.32 5.72 3.96
CA PHE A 543 1.29 5.60 2.88
C PHE A 543 0.53 5.18 1.60
N VAL A 544 0.02 6.17 0.87
CA VAL A 544 -0.87 6.03 -0.29
C VAL A 544 -0.45 4.92 -1.28
N GLY A 545 -1.42 4.18 -1.80
CA GLY A 545 -1.22 2.97 -2.61
C GLY A 545 -0.74 1.76 -1.79
N GLY A 546 -0.81 1.83 -0.46
CA GLY A 546 -0.54 0.75 0.50
C GLY A 546 0.58 -0.23 0.11
N GLY A 547 0.18 -1.49 -0.10
CA GLY A 547 1.02 -2.59 -0.54
C GLY A 547 0.95 -2.91 -2.04
N VAL A 548 0.61 -1.93 -2.91
CA VAL A 548 0.36 -2.18 -4.34
C VAL A 548 1.57 -2.76 -5.07
N LEU A 549 2.76 -2.24 -4.81
CA LEU A 549 4.03 -2.80 -5.31
C LEU A 549 4.56 -3.96 -4.44
N GLY A 550 3.68 -4.72 -3.79
CA GLY A 550 4.02 -5.85 -2.93
C GLY A 550 2.83 -6.81 -2.75
N ASN A 551 2.58 -7.26 -1.51
CA ASN A 551 1.62 -8.33 -1.23
C ASN A 551 0.15 -7.91 -1.03
N GLY A 552 -0.13 -6.62 -0.79
CA GLY A 552 -1.49 -6.10 -0.55
C GLY A 552 -2.34 -6.15 -1.82
N CYS A 553 -3.62 -6.49 -1.72
CA CYS A 553 -4.50 -6.65 -2.89
C CYS A 553 -5.98 -6.43 -2.52
N ILE A 554 -6.22 -5.45 -1.64
CA ILE A 554 -7.56 -4.98 -1.26
C ILE A 554 -7.89 -3.68 -2.02
N GLN A 555 -9.01 -3.01 -1.70
CA GLN A 555 -9.60 -1.95 -2.54
C GLN A 555 -8.59 -0.87 -3.01
N GLU A 556 -7.76 -0.32 -2.12
CA GLU A 556 -6.68 0.64 -2.49
C GLU A 556 -5.75 0.08 -3.56
N GLU A 557 -5.19 -1.11 -3.32
CA GLU A 557 -4.27 -1.72 -4.28
C GLU A 557 -4.96 -2.12 -5.57
N VAL A 558 -6.22 -2.56 -5.53
CA VAL A 558 -7.00 -2.89 -6.73
C VAL A 558 -7.21 -1.65 -7.60
N ARG A 559 -7.64 -0.52 -7.02
CA ARG A 559 -7.82 0.74 -7.76
C ARG A 559 -6.51 1.20 -8.40
N PHE A 560 -5.40 1.10 -7.66
CA PHE A 560 -4.05 1.44 -8.14
C PHE A 560 -3.50 0.46 -9.19
N LEU A 561 -3.98 -0.78 -9.26
CA LEU A 561 -3.58 -1.73 -10.31
C LEU A 561 -4.36 -1.54 -11.60
N ILE A 562 -5.65 -1.19 -11.51
CA ILE A 562 -6.46 -0.93 -12.70
C ILE A 562 -6.22 0.46 -13.27
N ALA A 563 -5.73 1.41 -12.47
CA ALA A 563 -5.24 2.73 -12.89
C ALA A 563 -3.80 2.99 -12.38
N PRO A 564 -2.76 2.41 -13.01
CA PRO A 564 -1.37 2.46 -12.50
C PRO A 564 -0.74 3.84 -12.37
N GLU A 565 -1.29 4.86 -13.03
CA GLU A 565 -0.88 6.26 -12.87
C GLU A 565 -1.01 6.75 -11.41
N LEU A 566 -1.99 6.21 -10.67
CA LEU A 566 -2.16 6.48 -9.24
C LEU A 566 -0.93 6.06 -8.42
N ILE A 567 -0.18 5.03 -8.85
CA ILE A 567 1.02 4.54 -8.15
C ILE A 567 2.13 5.62 -8.10
N VAL A 568 2.15 6.57 -9.06
CA VAL A 568 3.13 7.68 -9.05
C VAL A 568 2.92 8.64 -7.87
N SER A 569 1.73 8.69 -7.25
CA SER A 569 1.53 9.40 -5.97
C SER A 569 2.54 8.99 -4.90
N ARG A 570 2.99 7.74 -4.91
CA ARG A 570 4.02 7.21 -4.01
C ARG A 570 5.36 7.90 -4.19
N LEU A 571 5.72 8.30 -5.40
CA LEU A 571 6.93 9.07 -5.69
C LEU A 571 6.83 10.47 -5.07
N LEU A 572 5.65 11.10 -5.19
CA LEU A 572 5.42 12.52 -4.94
C LEU A 572 5.00 12.88 -3.51
N ALA A 573 4.18 12.06 -2.85
CA ALA A 573 3.50 12.41 -1.61
C ALA A 573 4.11 11.76 -0.36
N GLU A 574 4.38 12.59 0.65
CA GLU A 574 4.75 12.11 1.98
C GLU A 574 3.56 11.41 2.64
N ALA A 575 3.79 10.53 3.62
CA ALA A 575 2.72 9.92 4.40
C ALA A 575 1.73 10.98 4.94
N LEU A 576 0.44 10.73 4.74
CA LEU A 576 -0.63 11.58 5.26
C LEU A 576 -0.65 11.51 6.79
N ASP A 577 -0.85 12.64 7.45
CA ASP A 577 -1.23 12.71 8.87
C ASP A 577 -2.75 12.59 9.02
N ASP A 578 -3.33 13.20 10.05
CA ASP A 578 -4.70 12.95 10.50
C ASP A 578 -5.72 13.90 9.84
N ASP A 579 -5.26 15.04 9.31
CA ASP A 579 -6.02 16.17 8.76
C ASP A 579 -5.81 16.42 7.25
N GLU A 580 -4.96 15.60 6.60
CA GLU A 580 -4.57 15.75 5.20
C GLU A 580 -5.10 14.65 4.26
N ALA A 581 -5.64 14.99 3.09
CA ALA A 581 -6.01 14.02 2.05
C ALA A 581 -5.15 14.20 0.79
N LEU A 582 -5.03 13.18 -0.05
CA LEU A 582 -4.49 13.32 -1.41
C LEU A 582 -5.62 13.20 -2.42
N LEU A 583 -5.82 14.25 -3.22
CA LEU A 583 -6.65 14.25 -4.43
C LEU A 583 -5.79 13.81 -5.63
N ILE A 584 -6.31 12.92 -6.47
CA ILE A 584 -5.71 12.64 -7.78
C ILE A 584 -6.80 12.80 -8.86
N VAL A 585 -6.60 13.72 -9.82
CA VAL A 585 -7.54 14.03 -10.91
C VAL A 585 -6.95 13.61 -12.26
N GLY A 586 -7.75 12.95 -13.10
CA GLY A 586 -7.39 12.67 -14.51
C GLY A 586 -6.77 11.31 -14.78
N ALA A 587 -6.52 10.49 -13.77
CA ALA A 587 -5.94 9.16 -13.93
C ALA A 587 -6.87 8.23 -14.72
N GLN A 588 -6.30 7.50 -15.68
CA GLN A 588 -7.00 6.57 -16.57
C GLN A 588 -7.07 5.14 -16.00
N ARG A 589 -8.21 4.46 -16.18
CA ARG A 589 -8.34 3.02 -15.98
C ARG A 589 -7.88 2.28 -17.24
N TYR A 590 -6.93 1.37 -17.08
CA TYR A 590 -6.35 0.54 -18.15
C TYR A 590 -6.83 -0.91 -18.12
N SER A 591 -7.22 -1.43 -16.94
CA SER A 591 -7.56 -2.84 -16.77
C SER A 591 -8.99 -3.06 -16.26
N ALA A 592 -9.63 -4.11 -16.77
CA ALA A 592 -10.73 -4.77 -16.11
C ALA A 592 -10.17 -5.77 -15.08
N HIS A 593 -10.94 -6.07 -14.04
CA HIS A 593 -10.54 -7.01 -13.00
C HIS A 593 -11.71 -7.89 -12.56
N ALA A 594 -11.38 -8.99 -11.89
CA ALA A 594 -12.34 -9.87 -11.23
C ALA A 594 -11.74 -10.47 -9.96
N GLY A 595 -12.60 -10.80 -8.99
CA GLY A 595 -12.17 -11.31 -7.68
C GLY A 595 -11.56 -10.22 -6.78
N TYR A 596 -11.17 -10.60 -5.56
CA TYR A 596 -10.71 -9.64 -4.55
C TYR A 596 -9.72 -10.29 -3.57
N GLY A 597 -8.80 -9.51 -3.01
CA GLY A 597 -7.82 -10.03 -2.05
C GLY A 597 -6.93 -11.11 -2.69
N ALA A 598 -7.00 -12.34 -2.16
CA ALA A 598 -6.23 -13.46 -2.70
C ALA A 598 -6.75 -13.99 -4.06
N SER A 599 -8.02 -13.74 -4.40
CA SER A 599 -8.65 -14.19 -5.64
C SER A 599 -8.64 -13.15 -6.78
N PHE A 600 -8.03 -11.98 -6.56
CA PHE A 600 -7.91 -10.95 -7.59
C PHE A 600 -7.23 -11.46 -8.87
N THR A 601 -7.79 -11.10 -10.02
CA THR A 601 -7.30 -11.47 -11.36
C THR A 601 -7.49 -10.31 -12.33
N PHE A 602 -6.55 -10.16 -13.26
CA PHE A 602 -6.71 -9.31 -14.44
C PHE A 602 -7.76 -9.93 -15.37
N ALA A 603 -8.73 -9.13 -15.83
CA ALA A 603 -9.87 -9.60 -16.64
C ALA A 603 -9.85 -9.04 -18.08
N GLY A 604 -8.73 -8.47 -18.53
CA GLY A 604 -8.57 -7.87 -19.86
C GLY A 604 -8.36 -6.35 -19.80
N GLY A 605 -8.10 -5.76 -20.97
CA GLY A 605 -7.99 -4.31 -21.11
C GLY A 605 -9.34 -3.60 -20.90
N TYR A 606 -9.27 -2.35 -20.44
CA TYR A 606 -10.43 -1.49 -20.23
C TYR A 606 -10.27 -0.21 -21.05
N ASN A 607 -11.22 0.04 -21.95
CA ASN A 607 -11.29 1.29 -22.71
C ASN A 607 -12.03 2.34 -21.89
N ASP A 608 -11.29 3.23 -21.24
CA ASP A 608 -11.83 4.23 -20.32
C ASP A 608 -12.73 5.26 -21.02
N PRO A 609 -14.07 5.23 -20.77
CA PRO A 609 -15.02 6.13 -21.41
C PRO A 609 -15.06 7.52 -20.75
N ALA A 610 -14.26 7.78 -19.71
CA ALA A 610 -14.22 9.09 -19.04
C ALA A 610 -13.71 10.18 -20.01
N PRO A 611 -14.52 11.23 -20.30
CA PRO A 611 -14.15 12.27 -21.24
C PRO A 611 -12.98 13.11 -20.74
N LEU A 612 -12.17 13.59 -21.68
CA LEU A 612 -11.14 14.60 -21.47
C LEU A 612 -11.78 15.99 -21.40
N ALA A 613 -11.49 16.72 -20.33
CA ALA A 613 -11.82 18.13 -20.17
C ALA A 613 -10.86 19.02 -20.98
N ALA A 614 -11.24 20.28 -21.20
CA ALA A 614 -10.46 21.23 -22.02
C ALA A 614 -9.05 21.55 -21.47
N ASN A 615 -8.76 21.22 -20.21
CA ASN A 615 -7.45 21.34 -19.57
C ASN A 615 -6.60 20.05 -19.67
N GLY A 616 -7.02 19.08 -20.48
CA GLY A 616 -6.31 17.82 -20.71
C GLY A 616 -6.51 16.75 -19.63
N HIS A 617 -7.24 17.01 -18.54
CA HIS A 617 -7.53 16.00 -17.53
C HIS A 617 -8.70 15.10 -17.96
N ARG A 618 -8.65 13.79 -17.66
CA ARG A 618 -9.89 13.00 -17.58
C ARG A 618 -10.74 13.48 -16.40
N THR A 619 -12.02 13.20 -16.46
CA THR A 619 -12.99 13.65 -15.45
C THR A 619 -12.98 12.82 -14.15
N THR A 620 -12.10 11.82 -14.00
CA THR A 620 -11.91 11.00 -12.80
C THR A 620 -11.26 11.76 -11.63
N ALA A 621 -11.62 11.43 -10.37
CA ALA A 621 -11.04 12.01 -9.14
C ALA A 621 -11.05 11.02 -7.95
N VAL A 622 -9.93 10.87 -7.21
CA VAL A 622 -9.75 9.83 -6.14
C VAL A 622 -9.16 10.41 -4.82
N PHE A 623 -9.56 9.90 -3.63
CA PHE A 623 -9.22 10.40 -2.26
C PHE A 623 -8.96 9.34 -1.14
N SER A 624 -8.36 9.71 0.02
CA SER A 624 -7.72 8.81 1.04
C SER A 624 -7.93 9.18 2.56
N ASP A 625 -8.18 8.24 3.53
CA ASP A 625 -8.75 8.61 4.90
C ASP A 625 -8.67 7.61 6.16
N ALA A 626 -8.81 8.07 7.45
CA ALA A 626 -9.15 7.30 8.73
C ALA A 626 -9.69 8.09 10.05
N ALA A 627 -10.27 7.39 11.09
CA ALA A 627 -10.80 7.58 12.54
C ALA A 627 -11.85 8.65 13.09
N ILE A 628 -13.16 8.36 13.30
CA ILE A 628 -14.27 9.26 13.82
C ILE A 628 -14.11 10.80 13.67
N ALA A 629 -13.69 11.56 14.69
CA ALA A 629 -13.53 13.02 14.56
C ALA A 629 -12.33 13.41 13.67
N ARG A 630 -11.45 12.44 13.42
CA ARG A 630 -10.48 12.44 12.32
C ARG A 630 -11.12 11.95 11.01
N GLU A 631 -12.00 10.92 11.00
CA GLU A 631 -12.76 10.54 9.77
C GLU A 631 -13.47 11.80 9.23
N LEU A 632 -14.19 12.52 10.09
CA LEU A 632 -15.00 13.69 9.67
C LEU A 632 -14.13 14.81 9.13
N ARG A 633 -13.05 15.17 9.83
CA ARG A 633 -12.13 16.21 9.37
C ARG A 633 -11.42 15.83 8.07
N LYS A 634 -11.07 14.56 7.91
CA LYS A 634 -10.39 14.06 6.72
C LYS A 634 -11.34 13.88 5.53
N ALA A 635 -12.53 13.30 5.75
CA ALA A 635 -13.55 13.19 4.73
C ALA A 635 -13.95 14.60 4.26
N SER A 636 -14.02 15.58 5.17
CA SER A 636 -14.17 17.00 4.80
C SER A 636 -12.99 17.55 4.01
N ALA A 637 -11.75 17.19 4.36
CA ALA A 637 -10.57 17.57 3.60
C ALA A 637 -10.63 17.02 2.17
N GLY A 638 -11.03 15.76 2.00
CA GLY A 638 -11.18 15.11 0.69
C GLY A 638 -12.41 15.59 -0.10
N PHE A 639 -13.52 15.89 0.56
CA PHE A 639 -14.74 16.35 -0.10
C PHE A 639 -14.74 17.87 -0.34
N ALA A 640 -13.76 18.62 0.16
CA ALA A 640 -13.62 20.05 -0.09
C ALA A 640 -13.65 20.40 -1.60
N PRO A 641 -14.17 21.59 -1.99
CA PRO A 641 -13.99 22.10 -3.34
C PRO A 641 -12.51 22.33 -3.66
N HIS A 642 -12.06 21.92 -4.84
CA HIS A 642 -10.68 22.08 -5.30
C HIS A 642 -10.65 22.70 -6.72
N PRO A 643 -9.74 23.65 -7.04
CA PRO A 643 -9.71 24.32 -8.35
C PRO A 643 -9.53 23.42 -9.57
N ALA A 644 -8.97 22.21 -9.41
CA ALA A 644 -8.87 21.22 -10.49
C ALA A 644 -10.21 20.52 -10.83
N LEU A 645 -11.27 20.76 -10.05
CA LEU A 645 -12.63 20.28 -10.29
C LEU A 645 -13.51 21.46 -10.69
N ASP A 646 -14.51 21.22 -11.55
CA ASP A 646 -15.47 22.27 -11.92
C ASP A 646 -16.31 22.68 -10.70
N ALA A 647 -16.18 23.94 -10.29
CA ALA A 647 -16.91 24.51 -9.15
C ALA A 647 -18.39 24.80 -9.44
N SER A 648 -18.83 24.73 -10.70
CA SER A 648 -20.22 25.02 -11.10
C SER A 648 -21.22 23.92 -10.71
N ARG A 649 -20.74 22.69 -10.46
CA ARG A 649 -21.54 21.57 -9.94
C ARG A 649 -20.73 20.78 -8.90
N PRO A 650 -21.12 20.76 -7.62
CA PRO A 650 -20.46 19.90 -6.63
C PRO A 650 -20.74 18.42 -6.95
N ARG A 651 -19.74 17.75 -7.50
CA ARG A 651 -19.76 16.31 -7.83
C ARG A 651 -20.16 15.45 -6.65
N ALA A 652 -20.98 14.43 -6.90
CA ALA A 652 -21.37 13.47 -5.87
C ALA A 652 -20.17 12.60 -5.45
N VAL A 653 -20.12 12.22 -4.18
CA VAL A 653 -19.12 11.31 -3.62
C VAL A 653 -19.56 9.86 -3.86
N VAL A 654 -18.73 9.03 -4.49
CA VAL A 654 -18.94 7.59 -4.62
C VAL A 654 -18.00 6.87 -3.66
N THR A 655 -18.59 6.15 -2.70
CA THR A 655 -17.85 5.52 -1.60
C THR A 655 -18.53 4.21 -1.16
N GLY A 656 -18.15 3.64 -0.01
CA GLY A 656 -18.76 2.44 0.56
C GLY A 656 -18.26 2.13 1.97
N ASN A 657 -18.10 0.84 2.28
CA ASN A 657 -17.65 0.23 3.55
C ASN A 657 -16.18 0.55 3.92
N TRP A 658 -15.76 1.80 3.74
CA TRP A 658 -14.44 2.34 4.02
C TRP A 658 -14.00 2.04 5.47
N GLY A 659 -12.78 1.51 5.62
CA GLY A 659 -12.21 1.17 6.93
C GLY A 659 -12.92 0.02 7.68
N CYS A 660 -13.94 -0.63 7.10
CA CYS A 660 -14.72 -1.65 7.80
C CYS A 660 -14.16 -3.07 7.67
N GLY A 661 -13.39 -3.34 6.60
CA GLY A 661 -12.73 -4.62 6.37
C GLY A 661 -11.49 -4.83 7.24
N ALA A 662 -10.29 -4.77 6.63
CA ALA A 662 -9.02 -5.05 7.31
C ALA A 662 -8.70 -4.14 8.53
N PHE A 663 -9.35 -2.98 8.63
CA PHE A 663 -9.20 -2.03 9.73
C PHE A 663 -10.27 -2.19 10.84
N GLY A 664 -11.27 -3.06 10.67
CA GLY A 664 -12.25 -3.44 11.70
C GLY A 664 -13.19 -2.32 12.16
N GLY A 665 -13.40 -1.28 11.35
CA GLY A 665 -14.39 -0.23 11.62
C GLY A 665 -15.83 -0.73 11.55
N ASP A 666 -16.74 -0.05 12.25
CA ASP A 666 -18.17 -0.35 12.22
C ASP A 666 -18.84 0.27 10.96
N PRO A 667 -19.55 -0.52 10.12
CA PRO A 667 -20.19 -0.02 8.90
C PRO A 667 -21.28 1.02 9.12
N GLU A 668 -22.13 0.84 10.15
CA GLU A 668 -23.21 1.79 10.44
C GLU A 668 -22.63 3.17 10.79
N LEU A 669 -21.60 3.21 11.64
CA LEU A 669 -20.88 4.43 12.02
C LEU A 669 -20.14 5.04 10.82
N LYS A 670 -19.42 4.24 10.04
CA LYS A 670 -18.70 4.71 8.85
C LYS A 670 -19.62 5.28 7.78
N PHE A 671 -20.81 4.70 7.60
CA PHE A 671 -21.84 5.25 6.71
C PHE A 671 -22.25 6.67 7.14
N VAL A 672 -22.62 6.87 8.42
CA VAL A 672 -23.12 8.16 8.90
C VAL A 672 -22.03 9.25 8.88
N LEU A 673 -20.79 8.91 9.25
CA LEU A 673 -19.69 9.90 9.26
C LEU A 673 -19.36 10.40 7.85
N GLN A 674 -19.38 9.53 6.84
CA GLN A 674 -19.21 9.93 5.44
C GLN A 674 -20.36 10.81 4.96
N TRP A 675 -21.60 10.48 5.36
CA TRP A 675 -22.77 11.28 5.01
C TRP A 675 -22.71 12.69 5.61
N LEU A 676 -22.31 12.83 6.87
CA LEU A 676 -22.09 14.13 7.52
C LEU A 676 -21.05 14.96 6.75
N ALA A 677 -19.88 14.39 6.46
CA ALA A 677 -18.82 15.09 5.73
C ALA A 677 -19.21 15.48 4.30
N ALA A 678 -19.93 14.62 3.58
CA ALA A 678 -20.45 14.93 2.24
C ALA A 678 -21.47 16.09 2.30
N SER A 679 -22.35 16.09 3.31
CA SER A 679 -23.37 17.12 3.51
C SER A 679 -22.78 18.49 3.81
N THR A 680 -21.82 18.57 4.75
CA THR A 680 -21.09 19.82 5.06
C THR A 680 -20.25 20.32 3.87
N SER A 681 -19.89 19.42 2.95
CA SER A 681 -19.21 19.77 1.68
C SER A 681 -20.18 20.11 0.54
N GLY A 682 -21.50 20.06 0.76
CA GLY A 682 -22.53 20.33 -0.25
C GLY A 682 -22.58 19.29 -1.37
N ARG A 683 -22.28 18.02 -1.06
CA ARG A 683 -22.26 16.90 -2.02
C ARG A 683 -23.25 15.81 -1.62
N SER A 684 -23.98 15.31 -2.61
CA SER A 684 -24.69 14.03 -2.48
C SER A 684 -23.71 12.85 -2.44
N MET A 685 -24.18 11.70 -1.96
CA MET A 685 -23.36 10.50 -1.78
C MET A 685 -24.00 9.27 -2.45
N VAL A 686 -23.21 8.49 -3.18
CA VAL A 686 -23.53 7.12 -3.61
C VAL A 686 -22.72 6.17 -2.74
N TYR A 687 -23.40 5.23 -2.07
CA TYR A 687 -22.78 4.31 -1.12
C TYR A 687 -22.91 2.86 -1.58
N CYS A 688 -21.78 2.25 -1.91
CA CYS A 688 -21.65 0.88 -2.39
C CYS A 688 -21.46 -0.08 -1.20
N THR A 689 -22.33 -1.08 -1.03
CA THR A 689 -22.23 -2.04 0.09
C THR A 689 -21.46 -3.33 -0.25
N PHE A 690 -21.03 -3.50 -1.50
CA PHE A 690 -20.17 -4.59 -1.99
C PHE A 690 -20.75 -6.00 -1.77
N GLY A 691 -21.99 -6.22 -2.19
CA GLY A 691 -22.71 -7.49 -2.10
C GLY A 691 -23.40 -7.73 -0.76
N ASP A 692 -23.61 -6.68 0.06
CA ASP A 692 -24.41 -6.76 1.29
C ASP A 692 -25.79 -6.08 1.12
N PRO A 693 -26.80 -6.81 0.63
CA PRO A 693 -28.16 -6.28 0.47
C PRO A 693 -28.87 -6.06 1.81
N ALA A 694 -28.43 -6.72 2.90
CA ALA A 694 -29.02 -6.57 4.22
C ALA A 694 -28.60 -5.23 4.85
N PHE A 695 -27.31 -4.89 4.75
CA PHE A 695 -26.81 -3.57 5.12
C PHE A 695 -27.35 -2.49 4.20
N ALA A 696 -27.46 -2.72 2.88
CA ALA A 696 -28.04 -1.76 1.94
C ALA A 696 -29.48 -1.38 2.33
N ALA A 697 -30.33 -2.36 2.63
CA ALA A 697 -31.69 -2.11 3.10
C ALA A 697 -31.74 -1.38 4.45
N ALA A 698 -30.82 -1.68 5.37
CA ALA A 698 -30.73 -1.01 6.66
C ALA A 698 -30.27 0.46 6.53
N ALA A 699 -29.29 0.73 5.66
CA ALA A 699 -28.81 2.07 5.36
C ALA A 699 -29.88 2.91 4.66
N ALA A 700 -30.60 2.36 3.68
CA ALA A 700 -31.72 3.04 3.04
C ALA A 700 -32.83 3.43 4.03
N ALA A 701 -33.22 2.51 4.92
CA ALA A 701 -34.20 2.80 5.98
C ALA A 701 -33.71 3.86 6.98
N MET A 702 -32.40 3.95 7.23
CA MET A 702 -31.79 5.01 8.03
C MET A 702 -31.83 6.36 7.31
N VAL A 703 -31.54 6.40 6.01
CA VAL A 703 -31.67 7.61 5.19
C VAL A 703 -33.09 8.16 5.22
N ASP A 704 -34.10 7.30 5.05
CA ASP A 704 -35.51 7.69 5.14
C ASP A 704 -35.89 8.19 6.54
N THR A 705 -35.37 7.57 7.60
CA THR A 705 -35.61 7.99 8.98
C THR A 705 -35.02 9.38 9.27
N VAL A 706 -33.78 9.62 8.86
CA VAL A 706 -33.07 10.91 9.01
C VAL A 706 -33.77 12.01 8.19
N ARG A 707 -34.19 11.71 6.96
CA ARG A 707 -34.98 12.63 6.11
C ARG A 707 -36.34 12.97 6.73
N ALA A 708 -37.07 11.98 7.24
CA ALA A 708 -38.38 12.20 7.87
C ALA A 708 -38.29 13.02 9.17
N ALA A 709 -37.17 12.95 9.88
CA ALA A 709 -36.89 13.76 11.06
C ALA A 709 -36.41 15.19 10.75
N ALA A 710 -36.05 15.48 9.49
CA ALA A 710 -35.50 16.77 9.04
C ALA A 710 -34.33 17.28 9.91
N THR A 711 -33.47 16.37 10.37
CA THR A 711 -32.34 16.70 11.24
C THR A 711 -31.19 17.37 10.46
N THR A 712 -30.36 18.14 11.17
CA THR A 712 -29.17 18.81 10.64
C THR A 712 -27.91 18.00 10.91
N VAL A 713 -26.78 18.40 10.30
CA VAL A 713 -25.45 17.83 10.56
C VAL A 713 -25.15 17.87 12.08
N ALA A 714 -25.40 19.00 12.75
CA ALA A 714 -25.28 19.14 14.19
C ALA A 714 -26.18 18.20 15.00
N GLY A 715 -27.46 18.10 14.62
CA GLY A 715 -28.41 17.20 15.27
C GLY A 715 -27.99 15.73 15.18
N LEU A 716 -27.58 15.27 14.00
CA LEU A 716 -27.16 13.88 13.78
C LEU A 716 -25.79 13.59 14.41
N TYR A 717 -24.84 14.54 14.37
CA TYR A 717 -23.54 14.41 15.04
C TYR A 717 -23.69 14.31 16.57
N SER A 718 -24.56 15.12 17.17
CA SER A 718 -24.88 15.06 18.60
C SER A 718 -25.38 13.67 19.02
N LEU A 719 -26.28 13.05 18.24
CA LEU A 719 -26.77 11.70 18.53
C LEU A 719 -25.68 10.62 18.42
N ILE A 720 -24.70 10.77 17.53
CA ILE A 720 -23.54 9.86 17.46
C ILE A 720 -22.66 9.99 18.70
N ARG A 721 -22.48 11.21 19.22
CA ARG A 721 -21.74 11.45 20.48
C ARG A 721 -22.46 10.84 21.68
N GLU A 722 -23.78 11.00 21.78
CA GLU A 722 -24.59 10.32 22.81
C GLU A 722 -24.45 8.79 22.72
N PHE A 723 -24.50 8.22 21.51
CA PHE A 723 -24.29 6.80 21.30
C PHE A 723 -22.88 6.35 21.76
N ALA A 724 -21.84 7.14 21.47
CA ALA A 724 -20.48 6.84 21.91
C ALA A 724 -20.35 6.78 23.44
N GLU A 725 -21.03 7.67 24.17
CA GLU A 725 -21.11 7.63 25.65
C GLU A 725 -21.86 6.38 26.17
N VAL A 726 -22.92 5.95 25.46
CA VAL A 726 -23.67 4.73 25.79
C VAL A 726 -22.84 3.45 25.57
N VAL A 727 -22.04 3.41 24.50
CA VAL A 727 -21.17 2.26 24.17
C VAL A 727 -19.93 2.22 25.07
N SER A 728 -19.33 3.39 25.36
CA SER A 728 -18.08 3.55 26.11
C SER A 728 -18.26 4.51 27.30
N PRO A 729 -19.07 4.15 28.32
CA PRO A 729 -19.33 5.04 29.45
C PRO A 729 -18.04 5.30 30.26
N PRO A 730 -17.87 6.51 30.82
CA PRO A 730 -16.69 6.85 31.62
C PRO A 730 -16.51 5.90 32.81
N LEU A 731 -15.25 5.52 33.07
CA LEU A 731 -14.89 4.60 34.15
C LEU A 731 -15.39 5.11 35.50
N SER A 732 -16.23 4.33 36.18
CA SER A 732 -16.72 4.72 37.50
C SER A 732 -15.57 4.75 38.51
N PRO A 733 -15.57 5.69 39.48
CA PRO A 733 -14.53 5.77 40.52
C PRO A 733 -14.40 4.51 41.38
N ALA A 734 -15.38 3.61 41.34
CA ALA A 734 -15.49 2.44 42.21
C ALA A 734 -14.99 1.13 41.57
N GLY A 735 -14.48 1.15 40.32
CA GLY A 735 -13.88 -0.02 39.67
C GLY A 735 -14.80 -1.24 39.45
N THR A 736 -16.10 -1.11 39.68
CA THR A 736 -17.07 -2.21 39.58
C THR A 736 -17.65 -2.29 38.18
N SER A 737 -17.16 -3.27 37.41
CA SER A 737 -17.71 -3.62 36.10
C SER A 737 -19.08 -4.30 36.26
N LYS A 738 -20.16 -3.50 36.19
CA LYS A 738 -21.51 -4.05 35.97
C LYS A 738 -21.52 -4.83 34.65
N PRO A 739 -22.26 -5.95 34.55
CA PRO A 739 -22.36 -6.69 33.29
C PRO A 739 -22.87 -5.76 32.18
N ARG A 740 -22.14 -5.71 31.06
CA ARG A 740 -22.53 -4.91 29.89
C ARG A 740 -23.93 -5.35 29.44
N LYS A 741 -24.91 -4.45 29.50
CA LYS A 741 -26.19 -4.63 28.80
C LYS A 741 -25.89 -4.84 27.30
N LYS A 742 -26.74 -5.56 26.58
CA LYS A 742 -26.69 -5.56 25.11
C LYS A 742 -26.89 -4.12 24.62
N VAL A 743 -25.81 -3.51 24.14
CA VAL A 743 -25.86 -2.19 23.50
C VAL A 743 -26.55 -2.37 22.14
N PRO A 744 -27.50 -1.50 21.74
CA PRO A 744 -28.07 -1.53 20.40
C PRO A 744 -27.00 -1.20 19.34
N SER A 745 -27.25 -1.52 18.07
CA SER A 745 -26.47 -0.95 16.97
C SER A 745 -26.75 0.56 16.84
N LEU A 746 -25.88 1.29 16.16
CA LEU A 746 -26.02 2.74 15.95
C LEU A 746 -27.33 3.04 15.21
N PHE A 747 -27.62 2.35 14.12
CA PHE A 747 -28.87 2.54 13.36
C PHE A 747 -30.10 2.27 14.24
N LYS A 748 -30.05 1.27 15.11
CA LYS A 748 -31.15 1.02 16.06
C LYS A 748 -31.29 2.10 17.12
N PHE A 749 -30.18 2.71 17.56
CA PHE A 749 -30.19 3.87 18.46
C PHE A 749 -30.74 5.11 17.76
N LEU A 750 -30.20 5.47 16.59
CA LEU A 750 -30.63 6.62 15.79
C LEU A 750 -32.10 6.53 15.41
N HIS A 751 -32.59 5.37 14.97
CA HIS A 751 -34.01 5.19 14.67
C HIS A 751 -34.89 5.39 15.92
N PHE A 752 -34.42 5.02 17.12
CA PHE A 752 -35.17 5.31 18.34
C PHE A 752 -35.19 6.81 18.67
N ALA A 753 -34.04 7.49 18.57
CA ALA A 753 -33.89 8.90 18.90
C ALA A 753 -34.59 9.85 17.90
N LEU A 754 -34.57 9.52 16.60
CA LEU A 754 -35.15 10.32 15.51
C LEU A 754 -36.63 10.00 15.24
N ARG A 755 -37.27 9.14 16.04
CA ARG A 755 -38.72 8.90 15.90
C ARG A 755 -39.49 10.19 16.22
N PRO A 756 -40.48 10.58 15.39
CA PRO A 756 -41.40 11.63 15.80
C PRO A 756 -42.09 11.21 17.11
N PRO A 757 -42.37 12.16 18.03
CA PRO A 757 -43.07 11.86 19.26
C PRO A 757 -44.41 11.20 18.93
N SER A 758 -44.72 10.11 19.65
CA SER A 758 -46.00 9.42 19.47
C SER A 758 -47.14 10.36 19.88
N PRO A 759 -48.24 10.43 19.11
CA PRO A 759 -49.36 11.34 19.36
C PRO A 759 -50.13 11.03 20.65
#